data_AF-W4FJD4-F1
#
_entry.id   AF-W4FJD4-F1
#
_cell.length_a   1.000
_cell.length_b   1.000
_cell.length_c   1.000
_cell.angle_alpha   90.00
_cell.angle_beta   90.00
_cell.angle_gamma   90.00
#
_symmetry.space_group_name_H-M   'P 1'
#
loop_
_entity.id
_entity.type
_entity.pdbx_description
1 polymer ?
#
loop_
_entity_poly.entity_id
_entity_poly.type
_entity_poly.pdbx_seq_one_letter_code
_entity_poly.pdbx_strand_id
1 'polypeptide(L)'
;MLRWFFLSNAAVAVAVAADPSWPPTGQCSVPGYTSWTSQCPSLTTSVMPIVVTKRDVGGFGNVNMSALDTLDEARAVLQGTSAVNAMKGMRSESVEYYNSSLANMMITFCYVTSTTDELDRCVPPTSPHAQRNKGNASNTCLVVPGDGSCAAKNLCERLPNCLWPTADPTKPRLPRFTQDQIDAANKWVTKNYAESLAPYAGPGIAFAVLTFLGFLAFFILRCFCNRCGGRDPVERGYTWCGIMTPGVAFFVFSIVIFICSAAAYVQNNTVTARMHDLLDVLTEVIGNLNINSKNLLAPLHAIQDLQGITTAQVHSVLADTSWVTAGALQLQSIGDNFDLTYTNAFPKTCIQNGDVCLTCPATICGGSSVAPQATLTEWRVVADQLESTFQMTRDAVYSGSVTLFSAANDAEDILTSVASATSDSGATVASVQMTFDSISYTRSGLVLSIFILGLFVAFLGMAGFVKGICKEKTKWVHLLHASWGLGVVLCIISFVVASCLIAVSAVWFDGCQYLDMVMNDMTPYFSAETSRVVGACIKGTSTLAALGMATVHAKSCEIAERYRVAQQLGMATRFTTLSALGTDIMSYNETQFGWDPVQHYGIVKTAADAIGSDMVAMANYAVLDRPWTLFVNGALPADCTSDTDPALCYMKTKCTGGVATPCYTTFRDALVYTRARNSVQDKLMRMRQDFVGGVNYPNSIGWKGGDKSVLELARAYAQRLERFVTTTLTPVATLNVWTQVNALQCTSAPGCGWINEEYAMVHNILCQDLLGACLNIALSVFMNALFLLPMAVCGIVLQKRLRAIRGGTYGAMEPPTAGGGGGGELTGRQKLEKKLEALTKGQTTL
;
A
#
# COMPACT_ATOMS: atom_id res chain seq x y z
N MET A 1 -36.27 14.71 -9.97
CA MET A 1 -36.17 13.24 -9.89
C MET A 1 -37.06 12.78 -8.74
N LEU A 2 -38.33 12.59 -9.06
CA LEU A 2 -39.49 12.41 -8.18
C LEU A 2 -40.20 11.14 -8.66
N ARG A 3 -40.79 10.36 -7.73
CA ARG A 3 -41.55 9.10 -7.92
C ARG A 3 -40.64 7.89 -8.21
N TRP A 4 -40.74 6.77 -7.51
CA TRP A 4 -41.95 6.01 -7.23
C TRP A 4 -41.88 5.28 -5.89
N PHE A 5 -42.98 5.36 -5.13
CA PHE A 5 -43.26 4.57 -3.94
C PHE A 5 -44.73 4.13 -4.01
N PHE A 6 -44.95 2.87 -3.64
CA PHE A 6 -46.16 2.23 -3.08
C PHE A 6 -47.22 1.52 -3.93
N LEU A 7 -47.50 0.30 -3.40
CA LEU A 7 -48.73 -0.50 -3.25
C LEU A 7 -48.55 -1.91 -3.84
N SER A 8 -48.84 -3.04 -3.18
CA SER A 8 -49.33 -3.33 -1.82
C SER A 8 -49.43 -4.86 -1.62
N ASN A 9 -49.03 -5.33 -0.43
CA ASN A 9 -49.55 -6.40 0.43
C ASN A 9 -50.04 -7.79 -0.08
N ALA A 10 -49.55 -8.78 0.68
CA ALA A 10 -50.23 -9.97 1.23
C ALA A 10 -50.09 -11.33 0.50
N ALA A 11 -49.07 -12.09 0.91
CA ALA A 11 -49.26 -13.46 1.39
C ALA A 11 -48.22 -13.72 2.50
N VAL A 12 -48.68 -14.11 3.69
CA VAL A 12 -47.82 -14.56 4.78
C VAL A 12 -47.27 -15.92 4.38
N ALA A 13 -46.13 -15.92 3.68
CA ALA A 13 -45.21 -17.04 3.74
C ALA A 13 -44.33 -16.80 4.96
N VAL A 14 -44.36 -17.73 5.91
CA VAL A 14 -43.31 -17.85 6.93
C VAL A 14 -42.01 -17.93 6.15
N ALA A 15 -41.23 -16.84 6.14
CA ALA A 15 -39.88 -16.84 5.62
C ALA A 15 -39.09 -17.77 6.53
N VAL A 16 -38.97 -19.04 6.12
CA VAL A 16 -37.89 -19.90 6.58
C VAL A 16 -36.63 -19.13 6.23
N ALA A 17 -35.93 -18.62 7.24
CA ALA A 17 -34.66 -17.94 7.04
C ALA A 17 -33.82 -18.84 6.13
N ALA A 18 -33.40 -18.32 4.96
CA ALA A 18 -32.55 -19.09 4.07
C ALA A 18 -31.35 -19.60 4.87
N ASP A 19 -31.03 -20.88 4.74
CA ASP A 19 -29.87 -21.48 5.40
C ASP A 19 -28.65 -20.57 5.14
N PRO A 20 -27.85 -20.25 6.17
CA PRO A 20 -26.67 -19.41 5.99
C PRO A 20 -25.74 -20.07 4.97
N SER A 21 -25.46 -19.38 3.87
CA SER A 21 -24.61 -19.91 2.80
C SER A 21 -23.14 -19.78 3.14
N TRP A 22 -22.37 -20.82 2.81
CA TRP A 22 -20.92 -20.77 2.89
C TRP A 22 -20.38 -19.68 1.94
N PRO A 23 -19.39 -18.88 2.35
CA PRO A 23 -18.75 -17.93 1.45
C PRO A 23 -18.06 -18.67 0.27
N PRO A 24 -17.91 -18.03 -0.91
CA PRO A 24 -17.14 -18.59 -2.00
C PRO A 24 -15.70 -18.90 -1.57
N THR A 25 -15.16 -20.02 -2.06
CA THR A 25 -13.79 -20.44 -1.73
C THR A 25 -12.75 -19.39 -2.13
N GLY A 26 -11.89 -19.03 -1.18
CA GLY A 26 -10.84 -18.02 -1.35
C GLY A 26 -11.31 -16.58 -1.14
N GLN A 27 -12.54 -16.36 -0.64
CA GLN A 27 -13.11 -15.03 -0.47
C GLN A 27 -13.84 -14.91 0.88
N CYS A 28 -13.74 -13.72 1.47
CA CYS A 28 -14.59 -13.37 2.61
C CYS A 28 -15.89 -12.73 2.14
N SER A 29 -16.97 -12.98 2.87
CA SER A 29 -18.27 -12.39 2.56
C SER A 29 -18.27 -10.88 2.85
N VAL A 30 -19.12 -10.11 2.14
CA VAL A 30 -19.29 -8.66 2.40
C VAL A 30 -19.69 -8.39 3.87
N PRO A 31 -20.64 -9.13 4.47
CA PRO A 31 -20.92 -9.01 5.90
C PRO A 31 -19.72 -9.37 6.77
N GLY A 32 -18.94 -10.39 6.39
CA GLY A 32 -17.71 -10.79 7.07
C GLY A 32 -16.70 -9.65 7.13
N TYR A 33 -16.37 -9.03 5.99
CA TYR A 33 -15.50 -7.85 5.94
C TYR A 33 -16.03 -6.69 6.78
N THR A 34 -17.35 -6.47 6.80
CA THR A 34 -17.97 -5.40 7.61
C THR A 34 -17.82 -5.68 9.11
N SER A 35 -18.03 -6.92 9.55
CA SER A 35 -17.81 -7.34 10.94
C SER A 35 -16.35 -7.33 11.35
N TRP A 36 -15.44 -7.54 10.40
CA TRP A 36 -14.01 -7.51 10.63
C TRP A 36 -13.50 -6.08 10.83
N THR A 37 -13.92 -5.19 9.93
CA THR A 37 -13.54 -3.77 9.93
C THR A 37 -14.15 -2.99 11.10
N SER A 38 -15.32 -3.38 11.60
CA SER A 38 -15.94 -2.75 12.77
C SER A 38 -15.13 -2.91 14.06
N GLN A 39 -14.21 -3.87 14.13
CA GLN A 39 -13.30 -4.06 15.27
C GLN A 39 -12.14 -3.06 15.26
N CYS A 40 -11.82 -2.45 14.11
CA CYS A 40 -10.64 -1.61 13.96
C CYS A 40 -10.49 -0.51 15.02
N PRO A 41 -11.55 0.26 15.39
CA PRO A 41 -11.42 1.29 16.42
C PRO A 41 -10.92 0.75 17.76
N SER A 42 -11.27 -0.49 18.12
CA SER A 42 -10.81 -1.12 19.36
C SER A 42 -9.38 -1.65 19.25
N LEU A 43 -9.03 -2.23 18.10
CA LEU A 43 -7.74 -2.87 17.86
C LEU A 43 -6.60 -1.87 17.62
N THR A 44 -6.92 -0.64 17.20
CA THR A 44 -5.93 0.42 16.97
C THR A 44 -5.82 1.40 18.14
N THR A 45 -6.41 1.10 19.31
CA THR A 45 -6.35 2.00 20.49
C THR A 45 -4.94 2.19 21.04
N SER A 46 -4.08 1.17 20.92
CA SER A 46 -2.68 1.19 21.37
C SER A 46 -1.70 1.70 20.30
N VAL A 47 -2.17 1.98 19.09
CA VAL A 47 -1.36 2.47 17.98
C VAL A 47 -0.94 3.90 18.27
N MET A 48 0.36 4.19 18.19
CA MET A 48 0.84 5.56 18.37
C MET A 48 0.36 6.43 17.21
N PRO A 49 -0.23 7.61 17.49
CA PRO A 49 -0.72 8.49 16.44
C PRO A 49 0.45 9.04 15.63
N ILE A 50 0.29 9.08 14.31
CA ILE A 50 1.19 9.78 13.40
C ILE A 50 0.73 11.23 13.36
N VAL A 51 1.64 12.16 13.66
CA VAL A 51 1.34 13.58 13.73
C VAL A 51 2.16 14.30 12.68
N VAL A 52 1.47 14.91 11.72
CA VAL A 52 2.06 15.87 10.77
C VAL A 52 1.87 17.27 11.36
N THR A 53 2.93 17.80 11.97
CA THR A 53 2.94 19.11 12.63
C THR A 53 3.16 20.24 11.65
N LYS A 54 3.93 19.99 10.59
CA LYS A 54 4.20 20.97 9.55
C LYS A 54 3.44 20.56 8.28
N ARG A 55 2.38 21.31 7.93
CA ARG A 55 1.62 21.12 6.69
C ARG A 55 1.78 22.29 5.74
N ASP A 56 1.83 21.99 4.45
CA ASP A 56 1.67 23.00 3.41
C ASP A 56 0.19 23.42 3.40
N VAL A 57 -0.14 24.50 4.12
CA VAL A 57 -1.44 25.16 4.03
C VAL A 57 -1.49 25.83 2.66
N GLY A 58 -1.89 25.05 1.66
CA GLY A 58 -2.06 25.52 0.29
C GLY A 58 -2.88 26.80 0.27
N GLY A 59 -2.30 27.84 -0.32
CA GLY A 59 -2.95 29.12 -0.56
C GLY A 59 -2.12 30.26 -0.01
N PHE A 60 -1.40 30.94 -0.90
CA PHE A 60 -1.25 32.39 -0.80
C PHE A 60 -2.65 32.93 -0.52
N GLY A 61 -2.92 33.33 0.73
CA GLY A 61 -4.06 34.19 1.01
C GLY A 61 -3.96 35.33 -0.01
N ASN A 62 -5.07 35.67 -0.67
CA ASN A 62 -5.12 36.83 -1.55
C ASN A 62 -4.64 38.04 -0.76
N VAL A 63 -3.34 38.33 -0.83
CA VAL A 63 -2.74 39.46 -0.14
C VAL A 63 -3.19 40.65 -0.95
N ASN A 64 -4.18 41.36 -0.41
CA ASN A 64 -4.63 42.62 -0.93
C ASN A 64 -3.39 43.52 -1.03
N MET A 65 -2.99 43.91 -2.25
CA MET A 65 -1.75 44.66 -2.52
C MET A 65 -1.65 45.98 -1.73
N SER A 66 -2.77 46.48 -1.20
CA SER A 66 -2.84 47.67 -0.37
C SER A 66 -2.56 47.43 1.13
N ALA A 67 -2.28 46.20 1.56
CA ALA A 67 -2.08 45.83 2.97
C ALA A 67 -0.68 45.25 3.28
N LEU A 68 0.29 45.35 2.35
CA LEU A 68 1.68 44.93 2.59
C LEU A 68 2.43 45.97 3.44
N ASP A 69 2.70 45.64 4.70
CA ASP A 69 3.39 46.53 5.65
C ASP A 69 4.90 46.22 5.79
N THR A 70 5.43 45.21 5.06
CA THR A 70 6.88 44.93 5.04
C THR A 70 7.42 44.56 3.65
N LEU A 71 8.63 45.05 3.35
CA LEU A 71 9.39 44.80 2.12
C LEU A 71 9.72 43.31 1.88
N ASP A 72 9.54 42.48 2.91
CA ASP A 72 9.88 41.05 2.93
C ASP A 72 8.81 40.19 2.26
N GLU A 73 7.52 40.53 2.40
CA GLU A 73 6.42 39.83 1.73
C GLU A 73 6.36 40.11 0.22
N ALA A 74 6.71 41.33 -0.20
CA ALA A 74 6.80 41.69 -1.62
C ALA A 74 7.96 40.97 -2.35
N ARG A 75 9.02 40.58 -1.62
CA ARG A 75 10.18 39.84 -2.15
C ARG A 75 9.94 38.33 -2.21
N ALA A 76 9.20 37.75 -1.27
CA ALA A 76 8.82 36.34 -1.29
C ALA A 76 7.97 35.98 -2.53
N VAL A 77 7.15 36.92 -3.01
CA VAL A 77 6.24 36.74 -4.16
C VAL A 77 6.95 36.85 -5.54
N LEU A 78 8.20 37.33 -5.61
CA LEU A 78 9.00 37.36 -6.86
C LEU A 78 9.78 36.05 -7.15
N GLN A 79 9.29 34.95 -6.58
CA GLN A 79 9.21 33.57 -7.08
C GLN A 79 10.48 32.69 -7.05
N GLY A 80 10.52 31.74 -6.12
CA GLY A 80 11.33 30.51 -6.22
C GLY A 80 11.15 29.80 -7.56
N THR A 81 9.96 29.87 -8.17
CA THR A 81 9.68 29.32 -9.52
C THR A 81 10.57 29.93 -10.60
N SER A 82 10.88 31.23 -10.50
CA SER A 82 11.79 31.89 -11.44
C SER A 82 13.23 31.39 -11.29
N ALA A 83 13.67 31.14 -10.05
CA ALA A 83 14.98 30.57 -9.75
C ALA A 83 15.09 29.11 -10.24
N VAL A 84 14.06 28.30 -10.01
CA VAL A 84 13.95 26.93 -10.54
C VAL A 84 14.02 26.94 -12.07
N ASN A 85 13.26 27.82 -12.73
CA ASN A 85 13.28 27.93 -14.19
C ASN A 85 14.63 28.40 -14.73
N ALA A 86 15.28 29.35 -14.06
CA ALA A 86 16.62 29.82 -14.41
C ALA A 86 17.65 28.68 -14.31
N MET A 87 17.63 27.93 -13.20
CA MET A 87 18.51 26.78 -13.01
C MET A 87 18.18 25.64 -13.98
N LYS A 88 16.92 25.41 -14.31
CA LYS A 88 16.52 24.42 -15.32
C LYS A 88 17.11 24.74 -16.70
N GLY A 89 17.13 26.02 -17.07
CA GLY A 89 17.76 26.48 -18.31
C GLY A 89 19.29 26.41 -18.30
N MET A 90 19.93 26.69 -17.15
CA MET A 90 21.39 26.66 -17.03
C MET A 90 21.96 25.25 -16.83
N ARG A 91 21.29 24.42 -16.02
CA ARG A 91 21.74 23.07 -15.68
C ARG A 91 21.43 22.07 -16.77
N SER A 92 20.16 21.99 -17.19
CA SER A 92 19.67 21.28 -18.37
C SER A 92 20.29 19.90 -18.64
N GLU A 93 20.63 19.15 -17.59
CA GLU A 93 21.18 17.80 -17.72
C GLU A 93 20.10 16.80 -18.14
N SER A 94 20.51 15.68 -18.76
CA SER A 94 19.57 14.67 -19.22
C SER A 94 19.02 13.82 -18.08
N VAL A 95 17.89 13.14 -18.32
CA VAL A 95 17.31 12.20 -17.35
C VAL A 95 18.29 11.06 -17.03
N GLU A 96 19.05 10.59 -18.01
CA GLU A 96 20.09 9.56 -17.84
C GLU A 96 21.22 10.04 -16.94
N TYR A 97 21.64 11.31 -17.05
CA TYR A 97 22.60 11.92 -16.13
C TYR A 97 22.06 11.85 -14.71
N TYR A 98 20.84 12.34 -14.47
CA TYR A 98 20.24 12.37 -13.13
C TYR A 98 20.07 10.97 -12.53
N ASN A 99 19.71 9.99 -13.35
CA ASN A 99 19.59 8.60 -12.92
C ASN A 99 20.95 8.00 -12.52
N SER A 100 21.96 8.13 -13.39
CA SER A 100 23.31 7.65 -13.09
C SER A 100 23.92 8.37 -11.88
N SER A 101 23.68 9.66 -11.79
CA SER A 101 24.10 10.51 -10.67
C SER A 101 23.52 10.03 -9.35
N LEU A 102 22.20 9.88 -9.25
CA LEU A 102 21.54 9.43 -8.04
C LEU A 102 21.98 8.00 -7.68
N ALA A 103 22.10 7.10 -8.65
CA ALA A 103 22.59 5.74 -8.42
C ALA A 103 24.00 5.74 -7.81
N ASN A 104 24.94 6.52 -8.36
CA ASN A 104 26.29 6.64 -7.81
C ASN A 104 26.30 7.26 -6.40
N MET A 105 25.45 8.27 -6.14
CA MET A 105 25.28 8.84 -4.81
C MET A 105 24.79 7.80 -3.81
N MET A 106 23.77 7.01 -4.16
CA MET A 106 23.19 5.98 -3.28
C MET A 106 24.15 4.83 -3.01
N ILE A 107 24.94 4.40 -4.00
CA ILE A 107 26.01 3.40 -3.80
C ILE A 107 27.06 3.95 -2.81
N THR A 108 27.48 5.20 -3.02
CA THR A 108 28.47 5.87 -2.16
C THR A 108 27.93 6.03 -0.74
N PHE A 109 26.69 6.48 -0.57
CA PHE A 109 26.07 6.60 0.75
C PHE A 109 25.98 5.25 1.44
N CYS A 110 25.49 4.21 0.75
CA CYS A 110 25.45 2.85 1.30
C CYS A 110 26.81 2.40 1.85
N TYR A 111 27.91 2.70 1.18
CA TYR A 111 29.24 2.28 1.64
C TYR A 111 29.83 3.18 2.73
N VAL A 112 29.68 4.51 2.59
CA VAL A 112 30.35 5.50 3.46
C VAL A 112 29.60 5.73 4.77
N THR A 113 28.27 5.62 4.78
CA THR A 113 27.48 5.79 6.01
C THR A 113 27.35 4.51 6.80
N SER A 114 27.71 3.36 6.22
CA SER A 114 27.61 2.07 6.90
C SER A 114 28.81 1.74 7.78
N THR A 115 28.53 1.07 8.88
CA THR A 115 29.56 0.49 9.76
C THR A 115 30.21 -0.73 9.10
N THR A 116 31.41 -1.13 9.57
CA THR A 116 32.04 -2.39 9.11
C THR A 116 31.13 -3.59 9.29
N ASP A 117 30.39 -3.62 10.40
CA ASP A 117 29.47 -4.71 10.71
C ASP A 117 28.30 -4.74 9.72
N GLU A 118 27.76 -3.59 9.29
CA GLU A 118 26.68 -3.51 8.29
C GLU A 118 27.10 -3.98 6.90
N LEU A 119 28.38 -3.77 6.55
CA LEU A 119 28.96 -4.25 5.29
C LEU A 119 29.23 -5.76 5.33
N ASP A 120 29.30 -6.38 6.51
CA ASP A 120 29.49 -7.82 6.65
C ASP A 120 28.21 -8.63 6.39
N ARG A 121 28.35 -9.66 5.52
CA ARG A 121 27.27 -10.60 5.16
C ARG A 121 26.80 -11.45 6.33
N CYS A 122 27.74 -11.87 7.18
CA CYS A 122 27.51 -12.91 8.19
C CYS A 122 27.46 -12.28 9.59
N VAL A 123 26.39 -12.58 10.32
CA VAL A 123 26.17 -12.05 11.67
C VAL A 123 26.01 -13.17 12.69
N PRO A 124 26.30 -12.92 13.98
CA PRO A 124 26.04 -13.89 15.04
C PRO A 124 24.55 -14.28 15.08
N PRO A 125 24.21 -15.54 15.42
CA PRO A 125 22.82 -15.97 15.57
C PRO A 125 22.03 -15.25 16.66
N THR A 126 22.67 -14.44 17.51
CA THR A 126 22.01 -13.59 18.53
C THR A 126 21.74 -12.17 18.03
N SER A 127 22.23 -11.80 16.84
CA SER A 127 22.03 -10.46 16.29
C SER A 127 20.55 -10.24 15.93
N PRO A 128 20.00 -9.03 16.17
CA PRO A 128 18.68 -8.65 15.65
C PRO A 128 18.66 -8.52 14.12
N HIS A 129 19.84 -8.53 13.47
CA HIS A 129 19.97 -8.51 12.02
C HIS A 129 20.23 -9.90 11.43
N ALA A 130 20.08 -10.97 12.21
CA ALA A 130 20.28 -12.33 11.75
C ALA A 130 19.04 -12.85 11.02
N GLN A 131 19.22 -13.29 9.77
CA GLN A 131 18.18 -13.94 9.00
C GLN A 131 17.98 -15.37 9.48
N ARG A 132 16.82 -15.61 10.09
CA ARG A 132 16.47 -16.85 10.76
C ARG A 132 15.47 -17.65 9.94
N ASN A 133 15.61 -18.97 9.99
CA ASN A 133 14.66 -19.88 9.39
C ASN A 133 13.38 -19.87 10.25
N LYS A 134 12.30 -19.27 9.73
CA LYS A 134 11.02 -19.02 10.45
C LYS A 134 11.06 -17.81 11.42
N GLY A 135 11.68 -16.70 11.01
CA GLY A 135 11.62 -15.40 11.71
C GLY A 135 12.32 -15.35 13.06
N ASN A 136 12.10 -14.27 13.82
CA ASN A 136 12.87 -13.96 15.03
C ASN A 136 12.76 -14.95 16.20
N ALA A 137 11.70 -15.77 16.25
CA ALA A 137 11.52 -16.81 17.27
C ALA A 137 12.44 -18.04 17.09
N SER A 138 13.08 -18.18 15.93
CA SER A 138 13.92 -19.34 15.62
C SER A 138 15.39 -19.08 15.95
N ASN A 139 16.03 -19.99 16.68
CA ASN A 139 17.48 -19.98 16.89
C ASN A 139 18.27 -20.59 15.72
N THR A 140 17.59 -20.99 14.65
CA THR A 140 18.23 -21.60 13.48
C THR A 140 18.35 -20.60 12.34
N CYS A 141 19.58 -20.41 11.83
CA CYS A 141 19.85 -19.51 10.71
C CYS A 141 19.24 -20.04 9.41
N LEU A 142 18.83 -19.13 8.51
CA LEU A 142 18.60 -19.49 7.11
C LEU A 142 19.93 -19.92 6.47
N VAL A 143 19.92 -21.05 5.76
CA VAL A 143 21.11 -21.56 5.05
C VAL A 143 20.98 -21.24 3.56
N VAL A 144 22.00 -20.59 3.02
CA VAL A 144 22.09 -20.23 1.59
C VAL A 144 23.19 -21.08 0.93
N PRO A 145 22.96 -21.62 -0.27
CA PRO A 145 23.93 -22.45 -0.98
C PRO A 145 25.10 -21.62 -1.56
N GLY A 146 26.25 -22.28 -1.80
CA GLY A 146 27.42 -21.68 -2.45
C GLY A 146 28.62 -21.40 -1.54
N ASP A 147 29.76 -21.11 -2.17
CA ASP A 147 31.01 -20.81 -1.47
C ASP A 147 30.87 -19.54 -0.62
N GLY A 148 31.38 -19.59 0.61
CA GLY A 148 31.28 -18.48 1.56
C GLY A 148 29.92 -18.36 2.27
N SER A 149 29.07 -19.41 2.24
CA SER A 149 27.87 -19.50 3.08
C SER A 149 28.17 -19.22 4.55
N CYS A 150 27.38 -18.34 5.19
CA CYS A 150 27.57 -18.00 6.60
C CYS A 150 27.39 -19.21 7.52
N ALA A 151 26.58 -20.20 7.11
CA ALA A 151 26.36 -21.43 7.84
C ALA A 151 27.66 -22.24 8.04
N ALA A 152 28.58 -22.22 7.06
CA ALA A 152 29.88 -22.89 7.18
C ALA A 152 30.78 -22.27 8.26
N LYS A 153 30.49 -21.05 8.69
CA LYS A 153 31.19 -20.32 9.75
C LYS A 153 30.45 -20.33 11.09
N ASN A 154 29.36 -21.11 11.22
CA ASN A 154 28.43 -21.06 12.36
C ASN A 154 27.81 -19.65 12.59
N LEU A 155 27.62 -18.89 11.51
CA LEU A 155 26.99 -17.56 11.52
C LEU A 155 25.68 -17.59 10.71
N CYS A 156 24.80 -16.63 10.97
CA CYS A 156 23.61 -16.42 10.15
C CYS A 156 23.90 -15.48 8.99
N GLU A 157 23.14 -15.64 7.91
CA GLU A 157 22.99 -14.60 6.90
C GLU A 157 22.41 -13.33 7.54
N ARG A 158 22.83 -12.13 7.10
CA ARG A 158 22.24 -10.87 7.56
C ARG A 158 20.86 -10.63 6.90
N LEU A 159 19.96 -9.92 7.59
CA LEU A 159 18.76 -9.32 6.99
C LEU A 159 19.11 -8.40 5.80
N PRO A 160 18.17 -8.12 4.89
CA PRO A 160 18.43 -7.25 3.74
C PRO A 160 18.79 -5.84 4.19
N ASN A 161 19.82 -5.25 3.59
CA ASN A 161 20.21 -3.86 3.80
C ASN A 161 20.61 -3.19 2.47
N CYS A 162 21.29 -2.04 2.53
CA CYS A 162 21.67 -1.30 1.34
C CYS A 162 22.62 -2.09 0.41
N LEU A 163 23.47 -2.98 0.95
CA LEU A 163 24.45 -3.78 0.21
C LEU A 163 23.99 -5.22 -0.03
N TRP A 164 23.41 -5.88 0.96
CA TRP A 164 23.04 -7.29 0.91
C TRP A 164 21.55 -7.45 0.57
N PRO A 165 21.21 -8.05 -0.60
CA PRO A 165 19.82 -8.27 -0.99
C PRO A 165 19.18 -9.40 -0.17
N THR A 166 17.86 -9.61 -0.26
CA THR A 166 17.19 -10.73 0.41
C THR A 166 17.85 -12.08 0.11
N ALA A 167 18.07 -12.85 1.17
CA ALA A 167 18.66 -14.17 1.08
C ALA A 167 17.66 -15.16 0.46
N ASP A 168 18.08 -15.80 -0.63
CA ASP A 168 17.32 -16.85 -1.31
C ASP A 168 17.95 -18.22 -0.95
N PRO A 169 17.22 -19.13 -0.28
CA PRO A 169 17.77 -20.44 0.09
C PRO A 169 18.07 -21.34 -1.12
N THR A 170 17.68 -20.94 -2.33
CA THR A 170 17.91 -21.71 -3.56
C THR A 170 19.11 -21.24 -4.38
N LYS A 171 19.70 -20.09 -4.06
CA LYS A 171 20.76 -19.47 -4.88
C LYS A 171 21.87 -18.84 -4.04
N PRO A 172 23.13 -18.81 -4.52
CA PRO A 172 24.18 -18.06 -3.86
C PRO A 172 23.83 -16.58 -3.72
N ARG A 173 24.10 -16.01 -2.55
CA ARG A 173 23.85 -14.59 -2.24
C ARG A 173 25.08 -13.76 -2.56
N LEU A 174 24.90 -12.78 -3.46
CA LEU A 174 25.92 -11.82 -3.88
C LEU A 174 25.55 -10.41 -3.39
N PRO A 175 26.53 -9.53 -3.13
CA PRO A 175 26.25 -8.14 -2.82
C PRO A 175 25.60 -7.43 -4.02
N ARG A 176 24.75 -6.44 -3.76
CA ARG A 176 24.09 -5.61 -4.79
C ARG A 176 25.10 -4.84 -5.63
N PHE A 177 26.22 -4.46 -5.03
CA PHE A 177 27.28 -3.70 -5.66
C PHE A 177 28.60 -4.44 -5.55
N THR A 178 29.31 -4.52 -6.66
CA THR A 178 30.70 -5.00 -6.71
C THR A 178 31.66 -3.92 -6.19
N GLN A 179 32.87 -4.31 -5.78
CA GLN A 179 33.88 -3.34 -5.35
C GLN A 179 34.20 -2.33 -6.47
N ASP A 180 34.28 -2.78 -7.73
CA ASP A 180 34.51 -1.89 -8.87
C ASP A 180 33.41 -0.83 -9.04
N GLN A 181 32.14 -1.19 -8.77
CA GLN A 181 31.03 -0.25 -8.78
C GLN A 181 31.11 0.73 -7.62
N ILE A 182 31.50 0.28 -6.43
CA ILE A 182 31.70 1.15 -5.26
C ILE A 182 32.83 2.15 -5.53
N ASP A 183 33.95 1.70 -6.07
CA ASP A 183 35.10 2.55 -6.41
C ASP A 183 34.76 3.55 -7.52
N ALA A 184 34.02 3.12 -8.54
CA ALA A 184 33.52 3.98 -9.60
C ALA A 184 32.54 5.04 -9.08
N ALA A 185 31.62 4.66 -8.20
CA ALA A 185 30.66 5.56 -7.57
C ALA A 185 31.35 6.59 -6.67
N ASN A 186 32.29 6.15 -5.83
CA ASN A 186 33.12 7.03 -4.99
C ASN A 186 33.91 8.03 -5.83
N LYS A 187 34.53 7.58 -6.92
CA LYS A 187 35.23 8.46 -7.86
C LYS A 187 34.27 9.44 -8.53
N TRP A 188 33.07 9.00 -8.88
CA TRP A 188 32.06 9.88 -9.46
C TRP A 188 31.65 10.97 -8.47
N VAL A 189 31.30 10.64 -7.23
CA VAL A 189 30.87 11.62 -6.20
C VAL A 189 31.99 12.59 -5.85
N THR A 190 33.21 12.10 -5.65
CA THR A 190 34.34 12.93 -5.19
C THR A 190 34.97 13.79 -6.30
N LYS A 191 34.89 13.35 -7.56
CA LYS A 191 35.56 14.01 -8.68
C LYS A 191 34.60 14.43 -9.78
N ASN A 192 33.91 13.49 -10.42
CA ASN A 192 33.16 13.77 -11.64
C ASN A 192 31.94 14.67 -11.38
N TYR A 193 31.27 14.53 -10.23
CA TYR A 193 30.19 15.42 -9.81
C TYR A 193 30.72 16.84 -9.57
N ALA A 194 31.85 16.98 -8.88
CA ALA A 194 32.48 18.29 -8.69
C ALA A 194 32.89 18.93 -10.04
N GLU A 195 33.38 18.13 -10.99
CA GLU A 195 33.68 18.57 -12.36
C GLU A 195 32.42 19.02 -13.11
N SER A 196 31.25 18.37 -12.90
CA SER A 196 29.99 18.83 -13.49
C SER A 196 29.48 20.15 -12.88
N LEU A 197 29.92 20.52 -11.68
CA LEU A 197 29.62 21.84 -11.08
C LEU A 197 30.52 22.96 -11.63
N ALA A 198 31.68 22.64 -12.22
CA ALA A 198 32.67 23.63 -12.64
C ALA A 198 32.16 24.68 -13.65
N PRO A 199 31.32 24.35 -14.65
CA PRO A 199 30.79 25.33 -15.59
C PRO A 199 29.99 26.46 -14.94
N TYR A 200 29.34 26.19 -13.79
CA TYR A 200 28.54 27.18 -13.06
C TYR A 200 29.42 28.13 -12.23
N ALA A 201 30.58 27.65 -11.77
CA ALA A 201 31.57 28.47 -11.10
C ALA A 201 32.45 29.29 -12.08
N GLY A 202 32.62 28.80 -13.32
CA GLY A 202 33.53 29.35 -14.33
C GLY A 202 33.37 30.86 -14.60
N PRO A 203 32.17 31.38 -14.89
CA PRO A 203 31.97 32.79 -15.25
C PRO A 203 32.47 33.76 -14.18
N GLY A 204 32.11 33.56 -12.91
CA GLY A 204 32.56 34.45 -11.83
C GLY A 204 34.06 34.38 -11.59
N ILE A 205 34.67 33.20 -11.70
CA ILE A 205 36.14 33.05 -11.62
C ILE A 205 36.82 33.80 -12.77
N ALA A 206 36.29 33.70 -13.99
CA ALA A 206 36.80 34.44 -15.14
C ALA A 206 36.74 35.97 -14.90
N PHE A 207 35.62 36.49 -14.39
CA PHE A 207 35.50 37.91 -14.01
C PHE A 207 36.48 38.32 -12.90
N ALA A 208 36.71 37.46 -11.90
CA ALA A 208 37.68 37.70 -10.84
C ALA A 208 39.11 37.79 -11.39
N VAL A 209 39.51 36.85 -12.26
CA VAL A 209 40.84 36.84 -12.91
C VAL A 209 41.02 38.05 -13.82
N LEU A 210 40.02 38.37 -14.65
CA LEU A 210 40.06 39.55 -15.52
C LEU A 210 40.19 40.85 -14.70
N THR A 211 39.45 40.95 -13.59
CA THR A 211 39.53 42.10 -12.68
C THR A 211 40.91 42.19 -12.02
N PHE A 212 41.47 41.07 -11.57
CA PHE A 212 42.82 41.01 -10.99
C PHE A 212 43.91 41.41 -11.98
N LEU A 213 43.90 40.83 -13.19
CA LEU A 213 44.88 41.16 -14.24
C LEU A 213 44.74 42.62 -14.69
N GLY A 214 43.51 43.12 -14.84
CA GLY A 214 43.23 44.51 -15.17
C GLY A 214 43.73 45.47 -14.08
N PHE A 215 43.50 45.14 -12.81
CA PHE A 215 44.03 45.89 -11.67
C PHE A 215 45.55 45.89 -11.62
N LEU A 216 46.19 44.73 -11.81
CA LEU A 216 47.64 44.60 -11.82
C LEU A 216 48.27 45.44 -12.94
N ALA A 217 47.72 45.35 -14.15
CA ALA A 217 48.16 46.15 -15.28
C ALA A 217 47.99 47.65 -15.00
N PHE A 218 46.83 48.07 -14.48
CA PHE A 218 46.58 49.45 -14.08
C PHE A 218 47.54 49.93 -13.00
N PHE A 219 47.78 49.12 -11.96
CA PHE A 219 48.68 49.43 -10.86
C PHE A 219 50.12 49.59 -11.36
N ILE A 220 50.61 48.68 -12.21
CA ILE A 220 51.94 48.77 -12.81
C ILE A 220 52.08 50.05 -13.65
N LEU A 221 51.12 50.29 -14.55
CA LEU A 221 51.15 51.45 -15.43
C LEU A 221 51.07 52.77 -14.66
N ARG A 222 50.28 52.84 -13.58
CA ARG A 222 50.12 54.04 -12.75
C ARG A 222 51.28 54.27 -11.79
N CYS A 223 51.76 53.23 -11.09
CA CYS A 223 52.74 53.35 -10.02
C CYS A 223 54.20 53.32 -10.53
N PHE A 224 54.49 52.56 -11.58
CA PHE A 224 55.86 52.36 -12.09
C PHE A 224 56.10 53.05 -13.43
N CYS A 225 55.11 53.08 -14.33
CA CYS A 225 55.27 53.70 -15.65
C CYS A 225 54.73 55.13 -15.77
N ASN A 226 54.07 55.66 -14.73
CA ASN A 226 53.38 56.96 -14.71
C ASN A 226 52.41 57.19 -15.90
N ARG A 227 51.87 56.11 -16.49
CA ARG A 227 50.88 56.10 -17.57
C ARG A 227 49.46 55.87 -16.99
N CYS A 228 48.43 55.82 -17.83
CA CYS A 228 47.03 55.62 -17.41
C CYS A 228 46.53 56.67 -16.39
N GLY A 229 46.76 57.93 -16.71
CA GLY A 229 46.28 59.07 -15.93
C GLY A 229 47.27 59.62 -14.90
N GLY A 230 48.47 59.05 -14.75
CA GLY A 230 49.61 59.64 -14.02
C GLY A 230 49.41 59.86 -12.51
N ARG A 231 50.51 60.11 -11.77
CA ARG A 231 50.49 60.49 -10.35
C ARG A 231 49.97 61.91 -10.11
N ASP A 232 50.17 62.78 -11.10
CA ASP A 232 50.03 64.23 -10.93
C ASP A 232 48.76 64.80 -11.58
N PRO A 233 48.12 65.81 -10.96
CA PRO A 233 46.96 66.50 -11.54
C PRO A 233 47.32 67.28 -12.81
N VAL A 234 46.32 67.64 -13.62
CA VAL A 234 46.51 68.51 -14.78
C VAL A 234 46.76 69.94 -14.28
N GLU A 235 47.79 70.60 -14.79
CA GLU A 235 48.22 71.95 -14.36
C GLU A 235 47.11 73.01 -14.49
N ARG A 236 46.20 72.88 -15.46
CA ARG A 236 45.08 73.80 -15.72
C ARG A 236 43.89 73.66 -14.75
N GLY A 237 43.91 72.70 -13.82
CA GLY A 237 42.79 72.43 -12.92
C GLY A 237 41.58 71.75 -13.59
N TYR A 238 40.49 71.54 -12.84
CA TYR A 238 39.26 70.88 -13.33
C TYR A 238 38.03 71.76 -13.05
N THR A 239 37.01 71.67 -13.93
CA THR A 239 35.73 72.36 -13.73
C THR A 239 34.90 71.70 -12.63
N TRP A 240 33.97 72.45 -12.03
CA TRP A 240 33.08 71.94 -10.98
C TRP A 240 32.21 70.77 -11.46
N CYS A 241 31.69 70.86 -12.69
CA CYS A 241 31.00 69.76 -13.37
C CYS A 241 31.92 68.53 -13.51
N GLY A 242 33.19 68.74 -13.88
CA GLY A 242 34.19 67.68 -13.93
C GLY A 242 34.49 67.01 -12.58
N ILE A 243 34.20 67.63 -11.45
CA ILE A 243 34.41 67.01 -10.12
C ILE A 243 33.12 66.36 -9.61
N MET A 244 31.97 66.97 -9.87
CA MET A 244 30.68 66.51 -9.34
C MET A 244 30.10 65.33 -10.09
N THR A 245 30.27 65.21 -11.41
CA THR A 245 29.77 64.06 -12.17
C THR A 245 30.29 62.71 -11.63
N PRO A 246 31.61 62.49 -11.44
CA PRO A 246 32.10 61.25 -10.84
C PRO A 246 31.72 61.10 -9.36
N GLY A 247 31.47 62.21 -8.64
CA GLY A 247 30.98 62.20 -7.26
C GLY A 247 29.54 61.71 -7.12
N VAL A 248 28.63 62.22 -7.96
CA VAL A 248 27.24 61.77 -8.02
C VAL A 248 27.16 60.32 -8.47
N ALA A 249 27.94 59.92 -9.48
CA ALA A 249 28.02 58.52 -9.91
C ALA A 249 28.51 57.61 -8.77
N PHE A 250 29.56 58.00 -8.04
CA PHE A 250 30.03 57.27 -6.86
C PHE A 250 28.93 57.10 -5.81
N PHE A 251 28.15 58.15 -5.54
CA PHE A 251 27.03 58.10 -4.59
C PHE A 251 25.90 57.16 -5.05
N VAL A 252 25.51 57.22 -6.33
CA VAL A 252 24.49 56.32 -6.89
C VAL A 252 24.94 54.86 -6.78
N PHE A 253 26.17 54.53 -7.15
CA PHE A 253 26.70 53.18 -6.99
C PHE A 253 26.78 52.74 -5.52
N SER A 254 27.04 53.66 -4.59
CA SER A 254 27.02 53.38 -3.15
C SER A 254 25.62 53.01 -2.64
N ILE A 255 24.58 53.67 -3.15
CA ILE A 255 23.18 53.31 -2.83
C ILE A 255 22.85 51.91 -3.35
N VAL A 256 23.28 51.57 -4.56
CA VAL A 256 23.04 50.23 -5.12
C VAL A 256 23.74 49.15 -4.30
N ILE A 257 24.99 49.37 -3.89
CA ILE A 257 25.72 48.45 -2.99
C ILE A 257 24.97 48.28 -1.66
N PHE A 258 24.42 49.36 -1.10
CA PHE A 258 23.61 49.29 0.11
C PHE A 258 22.33 48.46 -0.08
N ILE A 259 21.61 48.63 -1.19
CA ILE A 259 20.41 47.83 -1.51
C ILE A 259 20.77 46.34 -1.66
N CYS A 260 21.85 46.02 -2.39
CA CYS A 260 22.34 44.65 -2.55
C CYS A 260 22.76 44.03 -1.20
N SER A 261 23.37 44.83 -0.32
CA SER A 261 23.78 44.40 1.03
C SER A 261 22.57 44.06 1.90
N ALA A 262 21.54 44.92 1.90
CA ALA A 262 20.30 44.66 2.63
C ALA A 262 19.55 43.44 2.08
N ALA A 263 19.49 43.28 0.76
CA ALA A 263 18.88 42.12 0.12
C ALA A 263 19.58 40.81 0.50
N ALA A 264 20.91 40.77 0.41
CA ALA A 264 21.67 39.57 0.75
C ALA A 264 21.60 39.23 2.24
N TYR A 265 21.53 40.23 3.13
CA TYR A 265 21.35 40.01 4.57
C TYR A 265 20.02 39.31 4.86
N VAL A 266 18.91 39.83 4.33
CA VAL A 266 17.57 39.22 4.49
C VAL A 266 17.57 37.79 3.97
N GLN A 267 18.06 37.57 2.76
CA GLN A 267 18.06 36.25 2.14
C GLN A 267 18.97 35.24 2.87
N ASN A 268 20.09 35.68 3.44
CA ASN A 268 20.95 34.79 4.24
C ASN A 268 20.24 34.29 5.51
N ASN A 269 19.46 35.15 6.17
CA ASN A 269 18.64 34.74 7.32
C ASN A 269 17.55 33.76 6.89
N THR A 270 16.94 33.97 5.72
CA THR A 270 16.01 33.01 5.12
C THR A 270 16.66 31.64 4.89
N VAL A 271 17.87 31.56 4.30
CA VAL A 271 18.57 30.28 4.10
C VAL A 271 18.82 29.54 5.42
N THR A 272 19.21 30.26 6.47
CA THR A 272 19.44 29.63 7.78
C THR A 272 18.13 29.10 8.38
N ALA A 273 17.08 29.92 8.43
CA ALA A 273 15.79 29.51 8.97
C ALA A 273 15.18 28.34 8.18
N ARG A 274 15.24 28.39 6.85
CA ARG A 274 14.69 27.37 5.97
C ARG A 274 15.47 26.06 5.98
N MET A 275 16.77 26.09 6.24
CA MET A 275 17.52 24.86 6.46
C MET A 275 17.10 24.15 7.74
N HIS A 276 16.88 24.90 8.83
CA HIS A 276 16.34 24.34 10.07
C HIS A 276 14.93 23.79 9.84
N ASP A 277 14.08 24.51 9.13
CA ASP A 277 12.76 24.00 8.74
C ASP A 277 12.86 22.69 7.96
N LEU A 278 13.76 22.59 6.97
CA LEU A 278 13.99 21.38 6.18
C LEU A 278 14.41 20.19 7.06
N LEU A 279 15.40 20.40 7.93
CA LEU A 279 15.96 19.34 8.76
C LEU A 279 14.97 18.86 9.84
N ASP A 280 14.15 19.77 10.37
CA ASP A 280 13.04 19.42 11.25
C ASP A 280 12.00 18.54 10.52
N VAL A 281 11.58 18.92 9.30
CA VAL A 281 10.61 18.14 8.52
C VAL A 281 11.17 16.76 8.19
N LEU A 282 12.45 16.68 7.78
CA LEU A 282 13.10 15.40 7.53
C LEU A 282 13.15 14.52 8.79
N THR A 283 13.42 15.13 9.95
CA THR A 283 13.39 14.44 11.25
C THR A 283 11.98 13.94 11.59
N GLU A 284 10.95 14.73 11.30
CA GLU A 284 9.54 14.36 11.47
C GLU A 284 9.15 13.18 10.56
N VAL A 285 9.48 13.23 9.26
CA VAL A 285 9.25 12.15 8.29
C VAL A 285 9.86 10.84 8.80
N ILE A 286 11.12 10.90 9.24
CA ILE A 286 11.86 9.74 9.76
C ILE A 286 11.22 9.23 11.06
N GLY A 287 10.81 10.13 11.95
CA GLY A 287 10.10 9.80 13.18
C GLY A 287 8.78 9.09 12.91
N ASN A 288 7.98 9.62 11.98
CA ASN A 288 6.69 9.09 11.58
C ASN A 288 6.82 7.73 10.85
N LEU A 289 7.86 7.54 10.02
CA LEU A 289 8.17 6.23 9.42
C LEU A 289 8.55 5.19 10.47
N ASN A 290 9.29 5.58 11.51
CA ASN A 290 9.68 4.69 12.60
C ASN A 290 8.47 4.32 13.48
N ILE A 291 7.60 5.29 13.78
CA ILE A 291 6.32 5.04 14.47
C ILE A 291 5.45 4.08 13.66
N ASN A 292 5.29 4.32 12.35
CA ASN A 292 4.52 3.46 11.47
C ASN A 292 5.06 2.02 11.43
N SER A 293 6.38 1.86 11.32
CA SER A 293 7.04 0.55 11.33
C SER A 293 6.79 -0.19 12.65
N LYS A 294 6.91 0.50 13.80
CA LYS A 294 6.62 -0.07 15.13
C LYS A 294 5.15 -0.49 15.28
N ASN A 295 4.23 0.35 14.82
CA ASN A 295 2.80 0.06 14.86
C ASN A 295 2.43 -1.19 14.04
N LEU A 296 3.15 -1.45 12.93
CA LEU A 296 2.95 -2.64 12.09
C LEU A 296 3.69 -3.88 12.63
N LEU A 297 4.86 -3.72 13.25
CA LEU A 297 5.60 -4.82 13.87
C LEU A 297 4.90 -5.40 15.10
N ALA A 298 4.23 -4.57 15.91
CA ALA A 298 3.55 -5.01 17.12
C ALA A 298 2.55 -6.18 16.91
N PRO A 299 1.58 -6.11 15.97
CA PRO A 299 0.69 -7.24 15.71
C PRO A 299 1.41 -8.44 15.05
N LEU A 300 2.50 -8.23 14.30
CA LEU A 300 3.28 -9.33 13.72
C LEU A 300 4.00 -10.15 14.80
N HIS A 301 4.65 -9.49 15.76
CA HIS A 301 5.24 -10.16 16.92
C HIS A 301 4.17 -10.92 17.71
N ALA A 302 2.99 -10.32 17.91
CA ALA A 302 1.90 -10.99 18.60
C ALA A 302 1.37 -12.23 17.85
N ILE A 303 1.36 -12.22 16.51
CA ILE A 303 1.05 -13.41 15.71
C ILE A 303 2.10 -14.52 15.97
N GLN A 304 3.38 -14.17 15.98
CA GLN A 304 4.47 -15.12 16.17
C GLN A 304 4.46 -15.74 17.57
N ASP A 305 4.25 -14.93 18.61
CA ASP A 305 4.14 -15.41 20.00
C ASP A 305 3.00 -16.42 20.18
N LEU A 306 1.94 -16.30 19.37
CA LEU A 306 0.80 -17.21 19.38
C LEU A 306 1.03 -18.50 18.58
N GLN A 307 2.16 -18.68 17.90
CA GLN A 307 2.38 -19.82 17.00
C GLN A 307 2.21 -21.18 17.67
N GLY A 308 2.93 -21.39 18.78
CA GLY A 308 2.91 -22.68 19.48
C GLY A 308 1.52 -23.04 20.00
N ILE A 309 0.84 -22.05 20.60
CA ILE A 309 -0.51 -22.21 21.17
C ILE A 309 -1.53 -22.50 20.06
N THR A 310 -1.53 -21.67 19.01
CA THR A 310 -2.48 -21.78 17.89
C THR A 310 -2.32 -23.12 17.17
N THR A 311 -1.07 -23.51 16.88
CA THR A 311 -0.78 -24.77 16.18
C THR A 311 -1.26 -25.96 17.00
N ALA A 312 -0.95 -26.00 18.31
CA ALA A 312 -1.38 -27.07 19.19
C ALA A 312 -2.91 -27.15 19.31
N GLN A 313 -3.59 -26.00 19.40
CA GLN A 313 -5.04 -25.93 19.51
C GLN A 313 -5.75 -26.40 18.24
N VAL A 314 -5.29 -25.95 17.07
CA VAL A 314 -5.84 -26.38 15.77
C VAL A 314 -5.59 -27.86 15.55
N HIS A 315 -4.38 -28.35 15.86
CA HIS A 315 -4.06 -29.77 15.75
C HIS A 315 -4.95 -30.61 16.67
N SER A 316 -5.11 -30.22 17.94
CA SER A 316 -5.93 -30.95 18.91
C SER A 316 -7.40 -31.06 18.48
N VAL A 317 -7.99 -29.95 18.00
CA VAL A 317 -9.41 -29.91 17.61
C VAL A 317 -9.67 -30.60 16.27
N LEU A 318 -8.74 -30.49 15.31
CA LEU A 318 -8.94 -30.98 13.94
C LEU A 318 -8.30 -32.35 13.64
N ALA A 319 -7.59 -32.98 14.58
CA ALA A 319 -6.94 -34.27 14.35
C ALA A 319 -7.94 -35.42 14.12
N ASP A 320 -9.11 -35.39 14.77
CA ASP A 320 -10.14 -36.44 14.68
C ASP A 320 -11.40 -35.94 13.98
N THR A 321 -11.28 -35.37 12.77
CA THR A 321 -12.45 -34.93 11.97
C THR A 321 -12.82 -35.88 10.85
N SER A 322 -12.04 -36.94 10.61
CA SER A 322 -12.28 -37.91 9.52
C SER A 322 -13.66 -38.59 9.59
N TRP A 323 -14.23 -38.72 10.79
CA TRP A 323 -15.55 -39.29 10.99
C TRP A 323 -16.69 -38.41 10.43
N VAL A 324 -16.47 -37.11 10.23
CA VAL A 324 -17.51 -36.19 9.71
C VAL A 324 -17.90 -36.61 8.29
N THR A 325 -16.91 -36.73 7.41
CA THR A 325 -17.13 -37.15 6.03
C THR A 325 -17.47 -38.64 5.93
N ALA A 326 -16.74 -39.50 6.64
CA ALA A 326 -17.00 -40.94 6.62
C ALA A 326 -18.40 -41.31 7.12
N GLY A 327 -18.86 -40.66 8.21
CA GLY A 327 -20.21 -40.86 8.75
C GLY A 327 -21.30 -40.39 7.80
N ALA A 328 -21.11 -39.25 7.14
CA ALA A 328 -22.07 -38.77 6.14
C ALA A 328 -22.14 -39.67 4.90
N LEU A 329 -21.01 -40.21 4.43
CA LEU A 329 -20.98 -41.19 3.33
C LEU A 329 -21.70 -42.47 3.70
N GLN A 330 -21.50 -42.95 4.93
CA GLN A 330 -22.21 -44.12 5.42
C GLN A 330 -23.72 -43.86 5.40
N LEU A 331 -24.18 -42.71 5.92
CA LEU A 331 -25.59 -42.35 5.90
C LEU A 331 -26.15 -42.23 4.49
N GLN A 332 -25.42 -41.59 3.57
CA GLN A 332 -25.83 -41.52 2.16
C GLN A 332 -26.01 -42.91 1.57
N SER A 333 -25.04 -43.81 1.76
CA SER A 333 -25.15 -45.20 1.28
C SER A 333 -26.32 -45.96 1.90
N ILE A 334 -26.73 -45.62 3.12
CA ILE A 334 -27.93 -46.17 3.77
C ILE A 334 -29.20 -45.63 3.12
N GLY A 335 -29.25 -44.32 2.83
CA GLY A 335 -30.34 -43.70 2.08
C GLY A 335 -30.49 -44.28 0.67
N ASP A 336 -29.38 -44.47 -0.05
CA ASP A 336 -29.36 -45.14 -1.36
C ASP A 336 -29.87 -46.59 -1.26
N ASN A 337 -29.45 -47.33 -0.23
CA ASN A 337 -29.93 -48.69 -0.01
C ASN A 337 -31.43 -48.72 0.29
N PHE A 338 -31.95 -47.74 1.03
CA PHE A 338 -33.38 -47.62 1.32
C PHE A 338 -34.20 -47.35 0.05
N ASP A 339 -33.78 -46.39 -0.77
CA ASP A 339 -34.41 -46.09 -2.07
C ASP A 339 -34.43 -47.32 -2.99
N LEU A 340 -33.25 -47.92 -3.21
CA LEU A 340 -33.11 -49.14 -4.01
C LEU A 340 -34.00 -50.29 -3.52
N THR A 341 -34.19 -50.38 -2.21
CA THR A 341 -35.01 -51.44 -1.60
C THR A 341 -36.49 -51.20 -1.79
N TYR A 342 -36.99 -49.96 -1.66
CA TYR A 342 -38.43 -49.71 -1.54
C TYR A 342 -39.11 -49.08 -2.75
N THR A 343 -38.37 -48.37 -3.61
CA THR A 343 -38.97 -47.66 -4.75
C THR A 343 -39.67 -48.57 -5.74
N ASN A 344 -39.14 -49.78 -5.97
CA ASN A 344 -39.73 -50.77 -6.88
C ASN A 344 -40.11 -52.09 -6.20
N ALA A 345 -40.11 -52.16 -4.86
CA ALA A 345 -40.35 -53.42 -4.17
C ALA A 345 -41.83 -53.82 -4.16
N PHE A 346 -42.77 -52.89 -4.11
CA PHE A 346 -44.18 -53.23 -3.92
C PHE A 346 -44.79 -53.89 -5.17
N PRO A 347 -45.60 -54.97 -5.00
CA PRO A 347 -46.17 -55.68 -6.14
C PRO A 347 -47.17 -54.82 -6.91
N LYS A 348 -47.16 -54.95 -8.24
CA LYS A 348 -48.23 -54.43 -9.11
C LYS A 348 -49.09 -55.61 -9.56
N THR A 349 -50.26 -55.77 -8.93
CA THR A 349 -51.13 -56.94 -9.16
C THR A 349 -52.53 -56.47 -9.48
N CYS A 350 -53.09 -56.91 -10.60
CA CYS A 350 -54.49 -56.68 -10.95
C CYS A 350 -55.19 -58.01 -11.21
N ILE A 351 -56.41 -58.14 -10.73
CA ILE A 351 -57.31 -59.27 -10.98
C ILE A 351 -58.55 -58.80 -11.74
N GLN A 352 -59.46 -59.70 -12.12
CA GLN A 352 -60.70 -59.33 -12.81
C GLN A 352 -60.45 -58.43 -14.04
N ASN A 353 -59.51 -58.82 -14.91
CA ASN A 353 -59.14 -58.07 -16.12
C ASN A 353 -58.71 -56.61 -15.90
N GLY A 354 -58.28 -56.23 -14.69
CA GLY A 354 -57.80 -54.88 -14.39
C GLY A 354 -58.72 -54.05 -13.50
N ASP A 355 -59.91 -54.54 -13.17
CA ASP A 355 -60.91 -53.78 -12.41
C ASP A 355 -60.53 -53.62 -10.92
N VAL A 356 -59.72 -54.54 -10.40
CA VAL A 356 -59.23 -54.49 -9.00
C VAL A 356 -57.72 -54.65 -9.00
N CYS A 357 -57.02 -53.60 -8.56
CA CYS A 357 -55.57 -53.54 -8.58
C CYS A 357 -54.98 -53.13 -7.23
N LEU A 358 -53.89 -53.80 -6.84
CA LEU A 358 -52.96 -53.32 -5.84
C LEU A 358 -51.75 -52.71 -6.54
N THR A 359 -51.55 -51.41 -6.32
CA THR A 359 -50.43 -50.66 -6.89
C THR A 359 -49.86 -49.71 -5.87
N CYS A 360 -48.53 -49.55 -5.87
CA CYS A 360 -47.91 -48.56 -4.99
C CYS A 360 -48.26 -47.14 -5.42
N PRO A 361 -48.79 -46.29 -4.51
CA PRO A 361 -49.03 -44.90 -4.83
C PRO A 361 -47.70 -44.14 -4.95
N ALA A 362 -47.67 -43.11 -5.79
CA ALA A 362 -46.48 -42.28 -6.02
C ALA A 362 -45.97 -41.57 -4.75
N THR A 363 -46.84 -41.32 -3.78
CA THR A 363 -46.47 -40.77 -2.46
C THR A 363 -45.57 -41.69 -1.67
N ILE A 364 -45.71 -43.01 -1.84
CA ILE A 364 -44.88 -44.02 -1.17
C ILE A 364 -43.71 -44.41 -2.08
N CYS A 365 -43.99 -44.88 -3.30
CA CYS A 365 -42.98 -45.27 -4.28
C CYS A 365 -42.59 -44.07 -5.15
N GLY A 366 -41.38 -43.55 -4.94
CA GLY A 366 -40.87 -42.35 -5.60
C GLY A 366 -40.98 -41.07 -4.74
N GLY A 367 -41.85 -41.07 -3.73
CA GLY A 367 -41.92 -40.05 -2.68
C GLY A 367 -41.12 -40.48 -1.45
N SER A 368 -41.79 -41.06 -0.46
CA SER A 368 -41.18 -41.44 0.82
C SER A 368 -40.10 -42.52 0.73
N SER A 369 -40.08 -43.34 -0.33
CA SER A 369 -38.97 -44.27 -0.57
C SER A 369 -37.67 -43.57 -0.98
N VAL A 370 -37.75 -42.41 -1.65
CA VAL A 370 -36.57 -41.65 -2.15
C VAL A 370 -36.17 -40.53 -1.19
N ALA A 371 -37.11 -40.00 -0.40
CA ALA A 371 -36.87 -38.88 0.51
C ALA A 371 -35.64 -39.07 1.44
N PRO A 372 -35.39 -40.26 2.04
CA PRO A 372 -34.19 -40.48 2.87
C PRO A 372 -32.90 -40.30 2.09
N GLN A 373 -32.84 -40.77 0.85
CA GLN A 373 -31.69 -40.62 -0.03
C GLN A 373 -31.39 -39.14 -0.29
N ALA A 374 -32.43 -38.38 -0.67
CA ALA A 374 -32.29 -36.96 -0.96
C ALA A 374 -31.80 -36.18 0.28
N THR A 375 -32.44 -36.38 1.44
CA THR A 375 -32.06 -35.69 2.67
C THR A 375 -30.64 -36.05 3.15
N LEU A 376 -30.25 -37.33 3.09
CA LEU A 376 -28.92 -37.76 3.54
C LEU A 376 -27.81 -37.34 2.55
N THR A 377 -28.14 -37.17 1.28
CA THR A 377 -27.25 -36.56 0.28
C THR A 377 -26.98 -35.09 0.60
N GLU A 378 -27.98 -34.33 1.04
CA GLU A 378 -27.77 -32.93 1.48
C GLU A 378 -26.87 -32.86 2.73
N TRP A 379 -27.00 -33.81 3.66
CA TRP A 379 -26.12 -33.88 4.83
C TRP A 379 -24.68 -34.16 4.44
N ARG A 380 -24.47 -34.95 3.39
CA ARG A 380 -23.14 -35.20 2.82
C ARG A 380 -22.52 -33.92 2.26
N VAL A 381 -23.28 -33.08 1.56
CA VAL A 381 -22.80 -31.77 1.08
C VAL A 381 -22.35 -30.89 2.25
N VAL A 382 -23.09 -30.87 3.35
CA VAL A 382 -22.71 -30.13 4.57
C VAL A 382 -21.40 -30.67 5.17
N ALA A 383 -21.26 -31.99 5.25
CA ALA A 383 -20.04 -32.63 5.76
C ALA A 383 -18.82 -32.31 4.90
N ASP A 384 -18.97 -32.26 3.58
CA ASP A 384 -17.89 -31.91 2.64
C ASP A 384 -17.47 -30.44 2.77
N GLN A 385 -18.41 -29.52 2.99
CA GLN A 385 -18.08 -28.11 3.25
C GLN A 385 -17.34 -27.91 4.59
N LEU A 386 -17.71 -28.68 5.61
CA LEU A 386 -17.01 -28.68 6.90
C LEU A 386 -15.58 -29.19 6.75
N GLU A 387 -15.37 -30.32 6.06
CA GLU A 387 -14.02 -30.85 5.83
C GLU A 387 -13.16 -29.89 5.00
N SER A 388 -13.73 -29.26 3.96
CA SER A 388 -13.04 -28.21 3.21
C SER A 388 -12.61 -27.05 4.12
N THR A 389 -13.44 -26.68 5.10
CA THR A 389 -13.11 -25.63 6.08
C THR A 389 -11.99 -26.08 7.02
N PHE A 390 -12.03 -27.33 7.49
CA PHE A 390 -10.97 -27.88 8.34
C PHE A 390 -9.63 -27.95 7.62
N GLN A 391 -9.63 -28.37 6.36
CA GLN A 391 -8.42 -28.43 5.54
C GLN A 391 -7.86 -27.03 5.31
N MET A 392 -8.70 -26.03 5.02
CA MET A 392 -8.29 -24.64 4.89
C MET A 392 -7.61 -24.11 6.16
N THR A 393 -8.18 -24.39 7.34
CA THR A 393 -7.58 -24.00 8.62
C THR A 393 -6.24 -24.70 8.87
N ARG A 394 -6.13 -26.01 8.56
CA ARG A 394 -4.86 -26.76 8.65
C ARG A 394 -3.79 -26.12 7.76
N ASP A 395 -4.15 -25.83 6.50
CA ASP A 395 -3.23 -25.27 5.53
C ASP A 395 -2.78 -23.86 5.89
N ALA A 396 -3.70 -23.03 6.40
CA ALA A 396 -3.36 -21.69 6.88
C ALA A 396 -2.45 -21.71 8.11
N VAL A 397 -2.54 -22.72 8.98
CA VAL A 397 -1.87 -22.73 10.28
C VAL A 397 -0.56 -23.53 10.26
N TYR A 398 -0.54 -24.75 9.70
CA TYR A 398 0.63 -25.64 9.82
C TYR A 398 0.93 -26.57 8.64
N SER A 399 -0.02 -26.93 7.77
CA SER A 399 0.23 -27.90 6.68
C SER A 399 0.52 -27.26 5.32
N GLY A 400 0.19 -25.98 5.14
CA GLY A 400 0.35 -25.30 3.85
C GLY A 400 1.81 -24.92 3.56
N SER A 401 2.12 -24.75 2.27
CA SER A 401 3.44 -24.28 1.82
C SER A 401 3.74 -22.83 2.25
N VAL A 402 2.69 -22.02 2.44
CA VAL A 402 2.75 -20.68 3.04
C VAL A 402 1.70 -20.64 4.15
N THR A 403 2.17 -20.66 5.39
CA THR A 403 1.32 -20.54 6.57
C THR A 403 1.23 -19.08 7.03
N LEU A 404 0.26 -18.79 7.90
CA LEU A 404 0.14 -17.52 8.59
C LEU A 404 1.48 -17.10 9.25
N PHE A 405 2.14 -18.04 9.92
CA PHE A 405 3.37 -17.75 10.66
C PHE A 405 4.55 -17.51 9.71
N SER A 406 4.67 -18.27 8.61
CA SER A 406 5.72 -17.99 7.63
C SER A 406 5.53 -16.62 6.98
N ALA A 407 4.29 -16.27 6.61
CA ALA A 407 3.99 -14.95 6.04
C ALA A 407 4.21 -13.81 7.04
N ALA A 408 3.91 -14.01 8.32
CA ALA A 408 4.17 -13.03 9.37
C ALA A 408 5.68 -12.80 9.58
N ASN A 409 6.48 -13.87 9.54
CA ASN A 409 7.95 -13.78 9.59
C ASN A 409 8.51 -12.99 8.41
N ASP A 410 8.06 -13.28 7.19
CA ASP A 410 8.50 -12.53 6.00
C ASP A 410 8.13 -11.04 6.16
N ALA A 411 6.91 -10.73 6.60
CA ALA A 411 6.47 -9.35 6.84
C ALA A 411 7.31 -8.63 7.91
N GLU A 412 7.71 -9.33 8.98
CA GLU A 412 8.58 -8.81 10.03
C GLU A 412 9.99 -8.49 9.49
N ASP A 413 10.60 -9.39 8.73
CA ASP A 413 11.93 -9.18 8.12
C ASP A 413 11.94 -7.93 7.23
N ILE A 414 10.89 -7.75 6.43
CA ILE A 414 10.70 -6.57 5.58
C ILE A 414 10.58 -5.30 6.41
N LEU A 415 9.76 -5.28 7.46
CA LEU A 415 9.61 -4.09 8.31
C LEU A 415 10.85 -3.78 9.13
N THR A 416 11.59 -4.81 9.54
CA THR A 416 12.88 -4.63 10.22
C THR A 416 13.89 -3.97 9.30
N SER A 417 13.95 -4.37 8.02
CA SER A 417 14.79 -3.70 7.01
C SER A 417 14.39 -2.23 6.82
N VAL A 418 13.09 -1.93 6.73
CA VAL A 418 12.56 -0.56 6.64
C VAL A 418 12.92 0.26 7.88
N ALA A 419 12.75 -0.30 9.07
CA ALA A 419 13.04 0.37 10.34
C ALA A 419 14.54 0.68 10.48
N SER A 420 15.42 -0.24 10.09
CA SER A 420 16.87 0.00 10.05
C SER A 420 17.22 1.11 9.07
N ALA A 421 16.76 1.03 7.81
CA ALA A 421 17.04 2.07 6.81
C ALA A 421 16.53 3.46 7.25
N THR A 422 15.38 3.51 7.93
CA THR A 422 14.82 4.73 8.50
C THR A 422 15.69 5.27 9.63
N SER A 423 16.17 4.39 10.53
CA SER A 423 17.06 4.77 11.63
C SER A 423 18.39 5.33 11.13
N ASP A 424 18.99 4.69 10.13
CA ASP A 424 20.28 5.11 9.53
C ASP A 424 20.14 6.47 8.83
N SER A 425 19.01 6.69 8.16
CA SER A 425 18.65 7.99 7.59
C SER A 425 18.52 9.05 8.68
N GLY A 426 17.95 8.71 9.84
CA GLY A 426 17.84 9.61 11.00
C GLY A 426 19.20 10.04 11.55
N ALA A 427 20.13 9.10 11.70
CA ALA A 427 21.49 9.39 12.12
C ALA A 427 22.21 10.31 11.11
N THR A 428 21.96 10.11 9.82
CA THR A 428 22.51 10.95 8.75
C THR A 428 21.96 12.37 8.82
N VAL A 429 20.64 12.55 8.97
CA VAL A 429 20.02 13.87 9.13
C VAL A 429 20.54 14.59 10.38
N ALA A 430 20.68 13.89 11.50
CA ALA A 430 21.26 14.46 12.72
C ALA A 430 22.73 14.90 12.53
N SER A 431 23.53 14.11 11.81
CA SER A 431 24.92 14.47 11.46
C SER A 431 24.98 15.72 10.57
N VAL A 432 24.09 15.82 9.59
CA VAL A 432 23.97 17.01 8.72
C VAL A 432 23.55 18.23 9.53
N GLN A 433 22.58 18.10 10.44
CA GLN A 433 22.16 19.19 11.34
C GLN A 433 23.33 19.67 12.20
N MET A 434 24.06 18.78 12.86
CA MET A 434 25.22 19.16 13.68
C MET A 434 26.29 19.88 12.87
N THR A 435 26.58 19.38 11.66
CA THR A 435 27.56 19.99 10.75
C THR A 435 27.08 21.36 10.27
N PHE A 436 25.79 21.48 9.95
CA PHE A 436 25.20 22.74 9.54
C PHE A 436 25.25 23.79 10.65
N ASP A 437 24.88 23.41 11.88
CA ASP A 437 24.92 24.31 13.04
C ASP A 437 26.33 24.79 13.34
N SER A 438 27.34 23.92 13.20
CA SER A 438 28.74 24.31 13.40
C SER A 438 29.24 25.30 12.32
N ILE A 439 28.76 25.18 11.09
CA ILE A 439 29.21 25.99 9.95
C ILE A 439 28.37 27.28 9.80
N SER A 440 27.10 27.26 10.20
CA SER A 440 26.14 28.35 9.99
C SER A 440 26.62 29.67 10.62
N TYR A 441 27.25 29.60 11.80
CA TYR A 441 27.85 30.77 12.46
C TYR A 441 28.99 31.39 11.63
N THR A 442 29.87 30.57 11.06
CA THR A 442 30.98 31.05 10.22
C THR A 442 30.50 31.52 8.84
N ARG A 443 29.50 30.85 8.25
CA ARG A 443 28.93 31.18 6.94
C ARG A 443 28.23 32.53 6.93
N SER A 444 27.33 32.75 7.90
CA SER A 444 26.59 34.00 8.04
C SER A 444 27.54 35.18 8.27
N GLY A 445 28.59 34.98 9.08
CA GLY A 445 29.65 35.97 9.27
C GLY A 445 30.41 36.30 7.98
N LEU A 446 30.75 35.32 7.15
CA LEU A 446 31.60 35.52 5.97
C LEU A 446 30.87 36.26 4.83
N VAL A 447 29.65 35.83 4.49
CA VAL A 447 28.84 36.51 3.46
C VAL A 447 28.51 37.94 3.89
N LEU A 448 28.13 38.14 5.16
CA LEU A 448 27.83 39.46 5.70
C LEU A 448 29.06 40.38 5.74
N SER A 449 30.24 39.83 6.03
CA SER A 449 31.50 40.59 6.07
C SER A 449 31.80 41.26 4.72
N ILE A 450 31.49 40.59 3.59
CA ILE A 450 31.71 41.16 2.25
C ILE A 450 30.88 42.43 2.04
N PHE A 451 29.63 42.41 2.50
CA PHE A 451 28.73 43.56 2.37
C PHE A 451 29.10 44.69 3.33
N ILE A 452 29.45 44.36 4.59
CA ILE A 452 29.93 45.36 5.56
C ILE A 452 31.22 46.03 5.06
N LEU A 453 32.15 45.25 4.52
CA LEU A 453 33.38 45.78 3.93
C LEU A 453 33.07 46.66 2.70
N GLY A 454 32.06 46.30 1.89
CA GLY A 454 31.60 47.12 0.77
C GLY A 454 31.05 48.48 1.19
N LEU A 455 30.21 48.48 2.23
CA LEU A 455 29.69 49.71 2.84
C LEU A 455 30.80 50.56 3.45
N PHE A 456 31.78 49.93 4.10
CA PHE A 456 32.95 50.60 4.65
C PHE A 456 33.80 51.25 3.53
N VAL A 457 34.03 50.54 2.42
CA VAL A 457 34.72 51.08 1.24
C VAL A 457 33.98 52.27 0.65
N ALA A 458 32.65 52.19 0.52
CA ALA A 458 31.82 53.28 0.04
C ALA A 458 31.88 54.49 1.00
N PHE A 459 31.82 54.26 2.31
CA PHE A 459 31.95 55.30 3.33
C PHE A 459 33.30 56.01 3.27
N LEU A 460 34.42 55.28 3.18
CA LEU A 460 35.75 55.88 3.02
C LEU A 460 35.85 56.77 1.77
N GLY A 461 35.26 56.31 0.67
CA GLY A 461 35.22 57.08 -0.58
C GLY A 461 34.39 58.35 -0.46
N MET A 462 33.18 58.26 0.13
CA MET A 462 32.31 59.41 0.39
C MET A 462 32.93 60.42 1.36
N ALA A 463 33.53 59.95 2.45
CA ALA A 463 34.24 60.81 3.40
C ALA A 463 35.42 61.54 2.75
N GLY A 464 36.20 60.82 1.93
CA GLY A 464 37.29 61.39 1.14
C GLY A 464 36.82 62.43 0.11
N PHE A 465 35.66 62.20 -0.51
CA PHE A 465 35.02 63.12 -1.46
C PHE A 465 34.50 64.39 -0.78
N VAL A 466 33.63 64.27 0.23
CA VAL A 466 33.01 65.40 0.94
C VAL A 466 34.07 66.30 1.56
N LYS A 467 35.03 65.73 2.30
CA LYS A 467 36.14 66.50 2.90
C LYS A 467 37.11 67.08 1.87
N GLY A 468 37.21 66.46 0.69
CA GLY A 468 37.99 66.97 -0.43
C GLY A 468 37.37 68.21 -1.09
N ILE A 469 36.04 68.34 -1.07
CA ILE A 469 35.30 69.49 -1.61
C ILE A 469 35.23 70.65 -0.61
N CYS A 470 35.06 70.37 0.68
CA CYS A 470 34.81 71.38 1.73
C CYS A 470 36.02 72.26 2.16
N LYS A 471 37.10 72.33 1.37
CA LYS A 471 38.31 73.19 1.56
C LYS A 471 38.83 73.38 3.01
N GLU A 472 39.81 72.55 3.36
CA GLU A 472 41.09 72.95 4.00
C GLU A 472 42.18 71.97 3.48
N LYS A 473 43.47 72.19 3.80
CA LYS A 473 44.59 71.30 3.40
C LYS A 473 44.52 69.93 4.10
N THR A 474 43.47 69.15 3.84
CA THR A 474 43.18 67.90 4.55
C THR A 474 43.88 66.72 3.89
N LYS A 475 44.60 65.89 4.66
CA LYS A 475 45.20 64.63 4.19
C LYS A 475 44.16 63.55 3.85
N TRP A 476 42.88 63.81 4.08
CA TRP A 476 41.75 62.89 3.94
C TRP A 476 41.46 62.46 2.50
N VAL A 477 41.93 63.21 1.48
CA VAL A 477 41.87 62.79 0.07
C VAL A 477 42.64 61.47 -0.18
N HIS A 478 43.58 61.09 0.70
CA HIS A 478 44.25 59.80 0.63
C HIS A 478 43.33 58.62 1.00
N LEU A 479 42.20 58.84 1.67
CA LEU A 479 41.19 57.79 1.90
C LEU A 479 40.56 57.28 0.61
N LEU A 480 40.52 58.09 -0.45
CA LEU A 480 40.07 57.61 -1.76
C LEU A 480 40.99 56.51 -2.30
N HIS A 481 42.31 56.53 -1.98
CA HIS A 481 43.22 55.43 -2.34
C HIS A 481 42.89 54.13 -1.62
N ALA A 482 42.62 54.22 -0.33
CA ALA A 482 42.19 53.06 0.45
C ALA A 482 40.84 52.54 -0.08
N SER A 483 39.89 53.44 -0.38
CA SER A 483 38.57 53.08 -0.91
C SER A 483 38.65 52.35 -2.26
N TRP A 484 39.28 52.91 -3.29
CA TRP A 484 39.32 52.21 -4.59
C TRP A 484 40.20 50.95 -4.55
N GLY A 485 41.29 50.93 -3.77
CA GLY A 485 42.14 49.75 -3.63
C GLY A 485 41.41 48.59 -2.94
N LEU A 486 40.79 48.84 -1.79
CA LEU A 486 39.98 47.84 -1.07
C LEU A 486 38.74 47.43 -1.88
N GLY A 487 38.13 48.37 -2.61
CA GLY A 487 36.97 48.09 -3.47
C GLY A 487 37.28 47.10 -4.59
N VAL A 488 38.47 47.17 -5.19
CA VAL A 488 38.88 46.18 -6.21
C VAL A 488 39.16 44.81 -5.59
N VAL A 489 39.82 44.75 -4.43
CA VAL A 489 40.03 43.47 -3.72
C VAL A 489 38.70 42.83 -3.36
N LEU A 490 37.76 43.63 -2.84
CA LEU A 490 36.42 43.16 -2.51
C LEU A 490 35.64 42.72 -3.75
N CYS A 491 35.82 43.40 -4.89
CA CYS A 491 35.22 43.01 -6.16
C CYS A 491 35.67 41.61 -6.60
N ILE A 492 36.98 41.31 -6.51
CA ILE A 492 37.54 39.98 -6.80
C ILE A 492 36.92 38.92 -5.89
N ILE A 493 36.90 39.15 -4.57
CA ILE A 493 36.30 38.23 -3.60
C ILE A 493 34.82 38.03 -3.89
N SER A 494 34.08 39.10 -4.20
CA SER A 494 32.65 39.03 -4.51
C SER A 494 32.37 38.17 -5.74
N PHE A 495 33.15 38.31 -6.82
CA PHE A 495 33.00 37.46 -8.00
C PHE A 495 33.23 35.97 -7.70
N VAL A 496 34.23 35.65 -6.87
CA VAL A 496 34.49 34.27 -6.43
C VAL A 496 33.33 33.74 -5.59
N VAL A 497 32.86 34.50 -4.61
CA VAL A 497 31.75 34.08 -3.73
C VAL A 497 30.44 33.93 -4.49
N ALA A 498 30.12 34.84 -5.40
CA ALA A 498 28.95 34.71 -6.27
C ALA A 498 29.02 33.43 -7.11
N SER A 499 30.19 33.12 -7.68
CA SER A 499 30.44 31.88 -8.43
C SER A 499 30.20 30.62 -7.59
N CYS A 500 30.75 30.57 -6.38
CA CYS A 500 30.52 29.44 -5.47
C CYS A 500 29.03 29.26 -5.12
N LEU A 501 28.29 30.36 -4.89
CA LEU A 501 26.86 30.30 -4.57
C LEU A 501 25.99 29.80 -5.73
N ILE A 502 26.36 30.11 -6.98
CA ILE A 502 25.68 29.55 -8.16
C ILE A 502 25.93 28.04 -8.24
N ALA A 503 27.16 27.58 -8.00
CA ALA A 503 27.47 26.15 -7.95
C ALA A 503 26.69 25.43 -6.84
N VAL A 504 26.55 26.03 -5.65
CA VAL A 504 25.71 25.50 -4.57
C VAL A 504 24.22 25.48 -4.96
N SER A 505 23.75 26.51 -5.68
CA SER A 505 22.38 26.53 -6.23
C SER A 505 22.14 25.37 -7.21
N ALA A 506 23.17 24.96 -7.96
CA ALA A 506 23.11 23.78 -8.82
C ALA A 506 22.94 22.47 -8.03
N VAL A 507 23.58 22.36 -6.86
CA VAL A 507 23.39 21.22 -5.95
C VAL A 507 21.96 21.18 -5.40
N TRP A 508 21.40 22.33 -5.01
CA TRP A 508 20.01 22.40 -4.56
C TRP A 508 19.02 21.99 -5.66
N PHE A 509 19.26 22.45 -6.89
CA PHE A 509 18.45 22.08 -8.05
C PHE A 509 18.51 20.57 -8.34
N ASP A 510 19.70 19.96 -8.24
CA ASP A 510 19.84 18.51 -8.39
C ASP A 510 19.13 17.75 -7.28
N GLY A 511 19.18 18.25 -6.04
CA GLY A 511 18.40 17.74 -4.91
C GLY A 511 16.91 17.66 -5.21
N CYS A 512 16.35 18.66 -5.89
CA CYS A 512 14.95 18.64 -6.35
C CYS A 512 14.68 17.52 -7.35
N GLN A 513 15.57 17.36 -8.34
CA GLN A 513 15.43 16.29 -9.34
C GLN A 513 15.52 14.91 -8.68
N TYR A 514 16.47 14.70 -7.76
CA TYR A 514 16.58 13.43 -7.04
C TYR A 514 15.35 13.14 -6.20
N LEU A 515 14.83 14.15 -5.51
CA LEU A 515 13.64 14.05 -4.67
C LEU A 515 12.41 13.63 -5.49
N ASP A 516 12.19 14.26 -6.65
CA ASP A 516 11.14 13.87 -7.61
C ASP A 516 11.36 12.44 -8.14
N MET A 517 12.59 12.06 -8.48
CA MET A 517 12.90 10.71 -8.98
C MET A 517 12.61 9.64 -7.94
N VAL A 518 13.01 9.85 -6.69
CA VAL A 518 12.76 8.94 -5.57
C VAL A 518 11.26 8.77 -5.34
N MET A 519 10.47 9.84 -5.39
CA MET A 519 9.02 9.73 -5.23
C MET A 519 8.32 9.02 -6.40
N ASN A 520 8.82 9.20 -7.62
CA ASN A 520 8.26 8.54 -8.79
C ASN A 520 8.58 7.03 -8.78
N ASP A 521 9.83 6.66 -8.51
CA ASP A 521 10.25 5.27 -8.41
C ASP A 521 11.48 5.10 -7.49
N MET A 522 11.25 4.54 -6.31
CA MET A 522 12.32 4.22 -5.34
C MET A 522 13.09 2.94 -5.67
N THR A 523 12.59 2.08 -6.56
CA THR A 523 13.13 0.72 -6.75
C THR A 523 14.58 0.65 -7.24
N PRO A 524 15.10 1.59 -8.05
CA PRO A 524 16.50 1.54 -8.48
C PRO A 524 17.49 1.91 -7.36
N TYR A 525 17.02 2.63 -6.34
CA TYR A 525 17.87 3.35 -5.38
C TYR A 525 17.90 2.71 -3.99
N PHE A 526 16.80 2.09 -3.57
CA PHE A 526 16.66 1.46 -2.26
C PHE A 526 16.56 -0.07 -2.36
N SER A 527 16.58 -0.77 -1.22
CA SER A 527 16.33 -2.22 -1.20
C SER A 527 14.90 -2.53 -1.63
N ALA A 528 14.66 -3.72 -2.18
CA ALA A 528 13.34 -4.12 -2.66
C ALA A 528 12.29 -4.04 -1.54
N GLU A 529 12.69 -4.35 -0.31
CA GLU A 529 11.87 -4.34 0.89
C GLU A 529 11.43 -2.90 1.22
N THR A 530 12.38 -1.96 1.26
CA THR A 530 12.11 -0.55 1.53
C THR A 530 11.28 0.08 0.43
N SER A 531 11.64 -0.12 -0.85
CA SER A 531 10.89 0.43 -1.99
C SER A 531 9.46 -0.11 -2.04
N ARG A 532 9.23 -1.36 -1.62
CA ARG A 532 7.89 -1.97 -1.61
C ARG A 532 6.98 -1.34 -0.55
N VAL A 533 7.48 -1.17 0.68
CA VAL A 533 6.68 -0.60 1.79
C VAL A 533 6.52 0.91 1.64
N VAL A 534 7.63 1.64 1.48
CA VAL A 534 7.61 3.11 1.35
C VAL A 534 6.93 3.52 0.03
N GLY A 535 7.16 2.79 -1.06
CA GLY A 535 6.45 3.01 -2.31
C GLY A 535 4.93 2.79 -2.21
N ALA A 536 4.48 1.87 -1.37
CA ALA A 536 3.05 1.72 -1.08
C ALA A 536 2.50 2.91 -0.30
N CYS A 537 3.27 3.46 0.66
CA CYS A 537 2.93 4.69 1.37
C CYS A 537 2.82 5.89 0.41
N ILE A 538 3.80 6.08 -0.47
CA ILE A 538 3.81 7.17 -1.47
C ILE A 538 2.58 7.06 -2.39
N LYS A 539 2.22 5.86 -2.83
CA LYS A 539 1.03 5.63 -3.65
C LYS A 539 -0.29 5.74 -2.88
N GLY A 540 -0.26 5.96 -1.56
CA GLY A 540 -1.45 6.00 -0.71
C GLY A 540 -2.20 4.66 -0.63
N THR A 541 -1.50 3.55 -0.89
CA THR A 541 -2.06 2.20 -0.87
C THR A 541 -1.82 1.51 0.47
N SER A 542 -2.63 0.50 0.80
CA SER A 542 -2.45 -0.25 2.04
C SER A 542 -1.09 -0.96 2.07
N THR A 543 -0.37 -0.82 3.19
CA THR A 543 0.89 -1.54 3.42
C THR A 543 0.68 -3.04 3.61
N LEU A 544 -0.54 -3.53 3.84
CA LEU A 544 -0.79 -4.96 4.04
C LEU A 544 -0.40 -5.79 2.80
N ALA A 545 -0.72 -5.29 1.61
CA ALA A 545 -0.32 -5.92 0.35
C ALA A 545 1.19 -5.84 0.14
N ALA A 546 1.80 -4.70 0.49
CA ALA A 546 3.25 -4.52 0.47
C ALA A 546 3.96 -5.47 1.44
N LEU A 547 3.32 -5.91 2.52
CA LEU A 547 3.87 -6.91 3.45
C LEU A 547 3.60 -8.36 3.03
N GLY A 548 2.83 -8.60 1.96
CA GLY A 548 2.42 -9.95 1.56
C GLY A 548 1.32 -10.57 2.44
N MET A 549 0.70 -9.78 3.31
CA MET A 549 -0.28 -10.26 4.30
C MET A 549 -1.75 -10.16 3.83
N ALA A 550 -2.00 -9.58 2.66
CA ALA A 550 -3.35 -9.41 2.12
C ALA A 550 -4.10 -10.74 1.91
N THR A 551 -3.42 -11.75 1.38
CA THR A 551 -4.01 -13.08 1.15
C THR A 551 -4.28 -13.81 2.46
N VAL A 552 -3.39 -13.65 3.44
CA VAL A 552 -3.53 -14.21 4.79
C VAL A 552 -4.73 -13.60 5.51
N HIS A 553 -4.90 -12.28 5.42
CA HIS A 553 -6.07 -11.59 5.97
C HIS A 553 -7.37 -12.02 5.29
N ALA A 554 -7.39 -12.16 3.96
CA ALA A 554 -8.57 -12.67 3.26
C ALA A 554 -8.93 -14.10 3.68
N LYS A 555 -7.93 -14.98 3.83
CA LYS A 555 -8.12 -16.35 4.30
C LYS A 555 -8.57 -16.41 5.75
N SER A 556 -7.98 -15.63 6.66
CA SER A 556 -8.47 -15.55 8.04
C SER A 556 -9.93 -15.12 8.04
N CYS A 557 -10.25 -14.16 7.15
CA CYS A 557 -11.59 -13.64 6.97
C CYS A 557 -12.62 -14.72 6.63
N GLU A 558 -12.29 -15.49 5.59
CA GLU A 558 -13.09 -16.63 5.15
C GLU A 558 -13.23 -17.70 6.23
N ILE A 559 -12.15 -18.08 6.91
CA ILE A 559 -12.14 -19.14 7.93
C ILE A 559 -13.14 -18.83 9.06
N ALA A 560 -13.14 -17.61 9.61
CA ALA A 560 -14.04 -17.29 10.72
C ALA A 560 -15.51 -17.23 10.26
N GLU A 561 -15.80 -16.73 9.05
CA GLU A 561 -17.16 -16.77 8.50
C GLU A 561 -17.64 -18.21 8.25
N ARG A 562 -16.79 -19.06 7.70
CA ARG A 562 -17.09 -20.49 7.49
C ARG A 562 -17.40 -21.19 8.81
N TYR A 563 -16.65 -20.92 9.88
CA TYR A 563 -16.96 -21.47 11.20
C TYR A 563 -18.24 -20.87 11.82
N ARG A 564 -18.52 -19.59 11.59
CA ARG A 564 -19.79 -18.97 12.01
C ARG A 564 -20.99 -19.64 11.33
N VAL A 565 -20.88 -19.93 10.03
CA VAL A 565 -21.90 -20.68 9.27
C VAL A 565 -22.02 -22.11 9.81
N ALA A 566 -20.91 -22.79 10.08
CA ALA A 566 -20.89 -24.14 10.65
C ALA A 566 -21.68 -24.23 11.98
N GLN A 567 -21.55 -23.23 12.85
CA GLN A 567 -22.28 -23.16 14.12
C GLN A 567 -23.79 -22.95 13.96
N GLN A 568 -24.26 -22.56 12.76
CA GLN A 568 -25.67 -22.28 12.46
C GLN A 568 -26.34 -23.39 11.63
N LEU A 569 -25.65 -24.50 11.34
CA LEU A 569 -26.15 -25.58 10.47
C LEU A 569 -27.42 -26.28 10.98
N GLY A 570 -27.64 -26.29 12.29
CA GLY A 570 -28.85 -26.82 12.94
C GLY A 570 -29.12 -28.29 12.61
N MET A 571 -28.17 -29.19 12.88
CA MET A 571 -28.30 -30.62 12.56
C MET A 571 -29.44 -31.28 13.32
N ALA A 572 -29.78 -30.79 14.52
CA ALA A 572 -30.96 -31.24 15.26
C ALA A 572 -32.27 -30.93 14.51
N THR A 573 -32.39 -29.75 13.90
CA THR A 573 -33.55 -29.37 13.08
C THR A 573 -33.62 -30.23 11.82
N ARG A 574 -32.49 -30.43 11.14
CA ARG A 574 -32.40 -31.31 9.97
C ARG A 574 -32.80 -32.75 10.29
N PHE A 575 -32.38 -33.27 11.44
CA PHE A 575 -32.81 -34.57 11.93
C PHE A 575 -34.31 -34.61 12.21
N THR A 576 -34.88 -33.53 12.75
CA THR A 576 -36.32 -33.44 13.03
C THR A 576 -37.13 -33.59 11.74
N THR A 577 -36.70 -32.94 10.65
CA THR A 577 -37.31 -33.10 9.31
C THR A 577 -37.24 -34.55 8.82
N LEU A 578 -36.08 -35.20 8.93
CA LEU A 578 -35.94 -36.62 8.56
C LEU A 578 -36.82 -37.53 9.46
N SER A 579 -36.93 -37.21 10.75
CA SER A 579 -37.74 -37.98 11.70
C SER A 579 -39.24 -37.85 11.46
N ALA A 580 -39.71 -36.72 10.94
CA ALA A 580 -41.12 -36.50 10.61
C ALA A 580 -41.61 -37.49 9.55
N LEU A 581 -40.75 -37.83 8.57
CA LEU A 581 -41.01 -38.88 7.58
C LEU A 581 -41.29 -40.24 8.22
N GLY A 582 -40.74 -40.50 9.41
CA GLY A 582 -40.99 -41.73 10.16
C GLY A 582 -42.45 -41.87 10.56
N THR A 583 -43.11 -40.77 10.91
CA THR A 583 -44.55 -40.76 11.22
C THR A 583 -45.36 -41.15 9.99
N ASP A 584 -44.99 -40.62 8.82
CA ASP A 584 -45.66 -40.94 7.56
C ASP A 584 -45.48 -42.42 7.20
N ILE A 585 -44.25 -42.94 7.27
CA ILE A 585 -43.94 -44.35 7.01
C ILE A 585 -44.69 -45.30 7.97
N MET A 586 -44.83 -44.91 9.24
CA MET A 586 -45.60 -45.68 10.22
C MET A 586 -47.11 -45.64 9.96
N SER A 587 -47.62 -44.56 9.36
CA SER A 587 -49.04 -44.43 9.01
C SER A 587 -49.45 -45.30 7.82
N TYR A 588 -48.49 -45.69 6.97
CA TYR A 588 -48.79 -46.37 5.72
C TYR A 588 -49.39 -47.75 5.92
N ASN A 589 -50.46 -48.06 5.19
CA ASN A 589 -51.15 -49.34 5.31
C ASN A 589 -51.66 -49.81 3.94
N GLU A 590 -52.17 -51.02 3.88
CA GLU A 590 -52.56 -51.70 2.64
C GLU A 590 -53.66 -50.94 1.88
N THR A 591 -54.52 -50.18 2.56
CA THR A 591 -55.62 -49.44 1.90
C THR A 591 -55.12 -48.38 0.93
N GLN A 592 -53.96 -47.79 1.21
CA GLN A 592 -53.33 -46.81 0.32
C GLN A 592 -52.80 -47.41 -0.98
N PHE A 593 -52.65 -48.75 -1.03
CA PHE A 593 -52.28 -49.48 -2.23
C PHE A 593 -53.49 -49.88 -3.06
N GLY A 594 -54.71 -49.47 -2.67
CA GLY A 594 -55.97 -49.85 -3.31
C GLY A 594 -56.67 -51.05 -2.66
N TRP A 595 -56.18 -51.54 -1.52
CA TRP A 595 -56.83 -52.65 -0.83
C TRP A 595 -58.07 -52.21 -0.06
N ASP A 596 -59.22 -52.79 -0.40
CA ASP A 596 -60.45 -52.62 0.36
C ASP A 596 -60.83 -53.94 1.07
N PRO A 597 -61.03 -53.94 2.41
CA PRO A 597 -61.36 -55.15 3.17
C PRO A 597 -62.71 -55.77 2.79
N VAL A 598 -63.70 -54.95 2.43
CA VAL A 598 -65.04 -55.39 1.99
C VAL A 598 -64.95 -56.01 0.60
N GLN A 599 -64.23 -55.36 -0.31
CA GLN A 599 -63.98 -55.89 -1.65
C GLN A 599 -63.19 -57.20 -1.60
N HIS A 600 -62.15 -57.27 -0.77
CA HIS A 600 -61.35 -58.49 -0.57
C HIS A 600 -62.19 -59.63 -0.02
N TYR A 601 -63.02 -59.36 1.00
CA TYR A 601 -63.98 -60.35 1.49
C TYR A 601 -64.93 -60.82 0.39
N GLY A 602 -65.44 -59.91 -0.46
CA GLY A 602 -66.28 -60.24 -1.61
C GLY A 602 -65.60 -61.14 -2.64
N ILE A 603 -64.34 -60.87 -2.97
CA ILE A 603 -63.52 -61.69 -3.88
C ILE A 603 -63.36 -63.12 -3.33
N VAL A 604 -63.06 -63.22 -2.04
CA VAL A 604 -62.82 -64.49 -1.34
C VAL A 604 -64.13 -65.29 -1.21
N LYS A 605 -65.25 -64.61 -0.91
CA LYS A 605 -66.58 -65.22 -0.89
C LYS A 605 -67.00 -65.71 -2.28
N THR A 606 -66.75 -64.93 -3.33
CA THR A 606 -67.03 -65.34 -4.72
C THR A 606 -66.25 -66.60 -5.09
N ALA A 607 -64.99 -66.70 -4.66
CA ALA A 607 -64.20 -67.91 -4.83
C ALA A 607 -64.79 -69.11 -4.05
N ALA A 608 -65.21 -68.91 -2.80
CA ALA A 608 -65.85 -69.96 -2.00
C ALA A 608 -67.17 -70.46 -2.64
N ASP A 609 -68.01 -69.54 -3.11
CA ASP A 609 -69.29 -69.85 -3.76
C ASP A 609 -69.07 -70.60 -5.08
N ALA A 610 -68.02 -70.26 -5.84
CA ALA A 610 -67.67 -70.92 -7.11
C ALA A 610 -67.08 -72.33 -6.93
N ILE A 611 -66.55 -72.66 -5.73
CA ILE A 611 -66.06 -74.00 -5.38
C ILE A 611 -67.22 -74.92 -4.97
N GLY A 612 -68.25 -74.40 -4.33
CA GLY A 612 -69.48 -75.13 -4.00
C GLY A 612 -69.44 -75.92 -2.68
N SER A 613 -70.30 -76.93 -2.55
CA SER A 613 -70.59 -77.66 -1.30
C SER A 613 -69.46 -78.56 -0.76
N ASP A 614 -68.37 -78.73 -1.51
CA ASP A 614 -67.26 -79.61 -1.14
C ASP A 614 -66.32 -78.99 -0.07
N MET A 615 -66.67 -77.80 0.42
CA MET A 615 -65.83 -76.96 1.28
C MET A 615 -66.38 -76.87 2.71
N VAL A 616 -65.51 -77.08 3.72
CA VAL A 616 -65.93 -77.19 5.14
C VAL A 616 -66.14 -75.83 5.84
N ALA A 617 -65.38 -74.78 5.48
CA ALA A 617 -65.65 -73.35 5.73
C ALA A 617 -64.38 -72.52 5.43
N MET A 618 -64.53 -71.32 4.82
CA MET A 618 -63.40 -70.39 4.64
C MET A 618 -63.33 -69.43 5.83
N ALA A 619 -62.66 -69.85 6.92
CA ALA A 619 -62.62 -69.06 8.16
C ALA A 619 -61.59 -67.91 8.14
N ASN A 620 -60.59 -67.94 7.26
CA ASN A 620 -59.51 -66.94 7.17
C ASN A 620 -58.81 -67.03 5.80
N TYR A 621 -58.33 -65.92 5.24
CA TYR A 621 -57.49 -65.82 4.04
C TYR A 621 -56.29 -66.77 4.01
N ALA A 622 -55.74 -67.14 5.17
CA ALA A 622 -54.59 -68.04 5.29
C ALA A 622 -54.81 -69.46 4.70
N VAL A 623 -56.08 -69.87 4.52
CA VAL A 623 -56.43 -71.17 3.94
C VAL A 623 -56.24 -71.21 2.41
N LEU A 624 -56.15 -70.06 1.74
CA LEU A 624 -55.98 -69.98 0.28
C LEU A 624 -54.61 -70.51 -0.16
N ASP A 625 -53.58 -70.37 0.66
CA ASP A 625 -52.25 -70.92 0.38
C ASP A 625 -52.17 -72.44 0.60
N ARG A 626 -53.16 -73.02 1.27
CA ARG A 626 -53.24 -74.45 1.59
C ARG A 626 -54.65 -74.98 1.31
N PRO A 627 -55.14 -74.91 0.07
CA PRO A 627 -56.54 -75.16 -0.25
C PRO A 627 -56.96 -76.60 0.02
N TRP A 628 -56.04 -77.57 0.06
CA TRP A 628 -56.35 -78.95 0.42
C TRP A 628 -56.90 -79.11 1.84
N THR A 629 -56.63 -78.16 2.75
CA THR A 629 -57.21 -78.17 4.10
C THR A 629 -58.70 -77.85 4.12
N LEU A 630 -59.26 -77.37 3.01
CA LEU A 630 -60.64 -76.95 2.88
C LEU A 630 -61.59 -78.08 2.48
N PHE A 631 -61.06 -79.22 2.04
CA PHE A 631 -61.82 -80.36 1.50
C PHE A 631 -61.75 -81.56 2.43
N VAL A 632 -62.86 -82.29 2.57
CA VAL A 632 -62.91 -83.54 3.37
C VAL A 632 -61.98 -84.58 2.73
N ASN A 633 -61.01 -85.11 3.50
CA ASN A 633 -59.91 -85.97 3.03
C ASN A 633 -58.93 -85.31 2.04
N GLY A 634 -58.77 -83.98 2.07
CA GLY A 634 -57.85 -83.26 1.19
C GLY A 634 -56.37 -83.43 1.56
N ALA A 635 -55.67 -84.31 0.84
CA ALA A 635 -54.21 -84.37 0.82
C ALA A 635 -53.68 -83.69 -0.46
N LEU A 636 -52.55 -82.99 -0.35
CA LEU A 636 -51.84 -82.44 -1.51
C LEU A 636 -51.33 -83.61 -2.38
N PRO A 637 -51.70 -83.71 -3.67
CA PRO A 637 -51.15 -84.71 -4.58
C PRO A 637 -49.62 -84.58 -4.70
N ALA A 638 -48.93 -85.72 -4.83
CA ALA A 638 -47.48 -85.75 -5.00
C ALA A 638 -47.03 -84.86 -6.19
N ASP A 639 -47.81 -84.89 -7.27
CA ASP A 639 -47.59 -84.16 -8.53
C ASP A 639 -47.62 -82.64 -8.34
N CYS A 640 -48.39 -82.15 -7.36
CA CYS A 640 -48.49 -80.72 -7.03
C CYS A 640 -47.50 -80.28 -5.96
N THR A 641 -46.80 -81.22 -5.31
CA THR A 641 -45.85 -80.91 -4.24
C THR A 641 -44.59 -80.23 -4.78
N SER A 642 -44.21 -80.54 -6.03
CA SER A 642 -43.09 -79.91 -6.74
C SER A 642 -43.50 -78.79 -7.70
N ASP A 643 -44.79 -78.39 -7.70
CA ASP A 643 -45.26 -77.30 -8.56
C ASP A 643 -44.79 -75.94 -8.02
N THR A 644 -44.56 -74.99 -8.93
CA THR A 644 -44.25 -73.59 -8.61
C THR A 644 -45.33 -72.89 -7.79
N ASP A 645 -46.59 -73.32 -7.92
CA ASP A 645 -47.71 -72.90 -7.08
C ASP A 645 -48.59 -74.11 -6.70
N PRO A 646 -48.23 -74.81 -5.61
CA PRO A 646 -48.94 -76.01 -5.16
C PRO A 646 -50.43 -75.78 -4.90
N ALA A 647 -50.82 -74.55 -4.50
CA ALA A 647 -52.21 -74.19 -4.26
C ALA A 647 -53.02 -74.13 -5.56
N LEU A 648 -52.48 -73.50 -6.60
CA LEU A 648 -53.11 -73.47 -7.93
C LEU A 648 -53.11 -74.84 -8.59
N CYS A 649 -52.02 -75.60 -8.49
CA CYS A 649 -51.97 -76.97 -9.01
C CYS A 649 -53.06 -77.85 -8.38
N TYR A 650 -53.20 -77.78 -7.05
CA TYR A 650 -54.26 -78.50 -6.34
C TYR A 650 -55.65 -78.11 -6.86
N MET A 651 -55.95 -76.82 -6.94
CA MET A 651 -57.27 -76.35 -7.38
C MET A 651 -57.56 -76.66 -8.85
N LYS A 652 -56.54 -76.77 -9.71
CA LYS A 652 -56.70 -77.24 -11.10
C LYS A 652 -57.25 -78.66 -11.17
N THR A 653 -56.88 -79.53 -10.21
CA THR A 653 -57.37 -80.93 -10.16
C THR A 653 -58.75 -81.06 -9.53
N LYS A 654 -59.15 -80.09 -8.69
CA LYS A 654 -60.43 -80.11 -7.98
C LYS A 654 -61.56 -79.41 -8.73
N CYS A 655 -61.26 -78.37 -9.51
CA CYS A 655 -62.27 -77.69 -10.32
C CYS A 655 -62.60 -78.48 -11.60
N THR A 656 -63.78 -79.10 -11.63
CA THR A 656 -64.30 -79.86 -12.79
C THR A 656 -64.40 -78.97 -14.03
N GLY A 657 -63.61 -79.27 -15.08
CA GLY A 657 -63.52 -78.47 -16.31
C GLY A 657 -62.22 -77.64 -16.44
N GLY A 658 -61.32 -77.70 -15.46
CA GLY A 658 -59.96 -77.16 -15.54
C GLY A 658 -59.87 -75.63 -15.42
N VAL A 659 -58.82 -75.04 -16.00
CA VAL A 659 -58.37 -73.66 -15.72
C VAL A 659 -59.28 -72.54 -16.26
N ALA A 660 -60.21 -72.87 -17.16
CA ALA A 660 -61.14 -71.90 -17.75
C ALA A 660 -62.46 -71.76 -16.95
N THR A 661 -62.59 -72.48 -15.84
CA THR A 661 -63.82 -72.50 -15.03
C THR A 661 -63.84 -71.37 -14.00
N PRO A 662 -65.03 -70.84 -13.65
CA PRO A 662 -65.18 -69.88 -12.55
C PRO A 662 -64.59 -70.38 -11.22
N CYS A 663 -64.68 -71.69 -10.93
CA CYS A 663 -64.05 -72.32 -9.76
C CYS A 663 -62.55 -72.05 -9.70
N TYR A 664 -61.83 -72.23 -10.82
CA TYR A 664 -60.38 -72.02 -10.86
C TYR A 664 -59.99 -70.54 -10.95
N THR A 665 -60.66 -69.76 -11.81
CA THR A 665 -60.28 -68.37 -12.07
C THR A 665 -60.57 -67.45 -10.88
N THR A 666 -61.70 -67.63 -10.19
CA THR A 666 -62.03 -66.84 -8.99
C THR A 666 -61.14 -67.22 -7.79
N PHE A 667 -60.82 -68.51 -7.62
CA PHE A 667 -59.84 -68.95 -6.62
C PHE A 667 -58.45 -68.37 -6.88
N ARG A 668 -57.98 -68.43 -8.13
CA ARG A 668 -56.69 -67.85 -8.53
C ARG A 668 -56.65 -66.36 -8.24
N ASP A 669 -57.69 -65.63 -8.60
CA ASP A 669 -57.78 -64.19 -8.35
C ASP A 669 -57.79 -63.89 -6.84
N ALA A 670 -58.52 -64.67 -6.03
CA ALA A 670 -58.52 -64.54 -4.56
C ALA A 670 -57.14 -64.86 -3.94
N LEU A 671 -56.46 -65.91 -4.41
CA LEU A 671 -55.12 -66.30 -3.95
C LEU A 671 -54.08 -65.23 -4.30
N VAL A 672 -54.04 -64.81 -5.57
CA VAL A 672 -53.09 -63.82 -6.08
C VAL A 672 -53.27 -62.47 -5.38
N TYR A 673 -54.52 -62.03 -5.21
CA TYR A 673 -54.82 -60.77 -4.51
C TYR A 673 -54.47 -60.84 -3.02
N THR A 674 -54.73 -61.97 -2.35
CA THR A 674 -54.35 -62.20 -0.94
C THR A 674 -52.83 -62.21 -0.76
N ARG A 675 -52.09 -62.91 -1.63
CA ARG A 675 -50.62 -62.92 -1.61
C ARG A 675 -50.02 -61.55 -1.88
N ALA A 676 -50.58 -60.79 -2.83
CA ALA A 676 -50.16 -59.43 -3.11
C ALA A 676 -50.36 -58.51 -1.90
N ARG A 677 -51.52 -58.56 -1.23
CA ARG A 677 -51.78 -57.82 0.02
C ARG A 677 -50.82 -58.22 1.14
N ASN A 678 -50.58 -59.51 1.35
CA ASN A 678 -49.63 -59.98 2.35
C ASN A 678 -48.19 -59.54 2.04
N SER A 679 -47.80 -59.49 0.75
CA SER A 679 -46.51 -58.95 0.33
C SER A 679 -46.41 -57.44 0.56
N VAL A 680 -47.48 -56.67 0.33
CA VAL A 680 -47.51 -55.23 0.68
C VAL A 680 -47.32 -55.06 2.18
N GLN A 681 -48.03 -55.83 3.01
CA GLN A 681 -47.92 -55.77 4.46
C GLN A 681 -46.51 -56.12 4.97
N ASP A 682 -45.90 -57.21 4.49
CA ASP A 682 -44.51 -57.58 4.83
C ASP A 682 -43.52 -56.46 4.46
N LYS A 683 -43.64 -55.90 3.23
CA LYS A 683 -42.77 -54.82 2.76
C LYS A 683 -42.94 -53.53 3.56
N LEU A 684 -44.17 -53.16 3.92
CA LEU A 684 -44.43 -52.01 4.80
C LEU A 684 -43.81 -52.22 6.19
N MET A 685 -43.92 -53.43 6.76
CA MET A 685 -43.31 -53.73 8.07
C MET A 685 -41.78 -53.68 8.02
N ARG A 686 -41.16 -54.19 6.95
CA ARG A 686 -39.71 -54.05 6.73
C ARG A 686 -39.30 -52.59 6.53
N MET A 687 -40.07 -51.83 5.76
CA MET A 687 -39.81 -50.41 5.52
C MET A 687 -39.82 -49.61 6.83
N ARG A 688 -40.78 -49.90 7.71
CA ARG A 688 -40.87 -49.32 9.05
C ARG A 688 -39.68 -49.72 9.93
N GLN A 689 -39.28 -50.99 9.89
CA GLN A 689 -38.13 -51.48 10.64
C GLN A 689 -36.82 -50.83 10.16
N ASP A 690 -36.56 -50.84 8.86
CA ASP A 690 -35.33 -50.29 8.30
C ASP A 690 -35.25 -48.77 8.49
N PHE A 691 -36.38 -48.05 8.42
CA PHE A 691 -36.40 -46.59 8.58
C PHE A 691 -36.43 -46.14 10.04
N VAL A 692 -37.45 -46.57 10.79
CA VAL A 692 -37.72 -46.11 12.16
C VAL A 692 -37.00 -46.98 13.19
N GLY A 693 -37.05 -48.30 13.01
CA GLY A 693 -36.58 -49.28 14.00
C GLY A 693 -37.62 -49.58 15.09
N GLY A 694 -37.37 -50.61 15.89
CA GLY A 694 -38.18 -50.92 17.08
C GLY A 694 -39.60 -51.46 16.82
N VAL A 695 -39.91 -51.92 15.60
CA VAL A 695 -41.22 -52.51 15.26
C VAL A 695 -41.26 -54.03 15.41
N ASN A 696 -40.22 -54.63 16.00
CA ASN A 696 -40.07 -56.08 16.22
C ASN A 696 -40.28 -56.91 14.93
N TYR A 697 -39.74 -56.43 13.80
CA TYR A 697 -39.77 -57.12 12.51
C TYR A 697 -38.33 -57.32 12.01
N PRO A 698 -38.03 -58.35 11.20
CA PRO A 698 -36.72 -58.45 10.56
C PRO A 698 -36.50 -57.32 9.55
N ASN A 699 -35.25 -56.85 9.45
CA ASN A 699 -34.83 -55.92 8.41
C ASN A 699 -35.04 -56.50 7.00
N SER A 700 -35.00 -55.66 5.97
CA SER A 700 -35.03 -56.13 4.59
C SER A 700 -33.82 -57.00 4.23
N ILE A 701 -34.02 -57.91 3.27
CA ILE A 701 -32.95 -58.75 2.74
C ILE A 701 -31.93 -57.85 2.05
N GLY A 702 -30.67 -57.90 2.47
CA GLY A 702 -29.61 -57.04 1.94
C GLY A 702 -29.53 -55.66 2.58
N TRP A 703 -30.24 -55.42 3.70
CA TRP A 703 -30.16 -54.19 4.48
C TRP A 703 -28.72 -53.89 4.93
N LYS A 704 -28.24 -52.67 4.65
CA LYS A 704 -26.86 -52.25 4.94
C LYS A 704 -26.70 -51.58 6.31
N GLY A 705 -27.77 -51.28 7.03
CA GLY A 705 -27.72 -50.62 8.35
C GLY A 705 -27.36 -51.55 9.52
N GLY A 706 -27.16 -52.85 9.26
CA GLY A 706 -26.96 -53.85 10.30
C GLY A 706 -28.20 -53.94 11.19
N ASP A 707 -28.02 -53.92 12.51
CA ASP A 707 -29.13 -53.96 13.47
C ASP A 707 -29.80 -52.60 13.69
N LYS A 708 -29.33 -51.54 13.02
CA LYS A 708 -29.80 -50.16 13.23
C LYS A 708 -30.65 -49.66 12.06
N SER A 709 -31.58 -48.77 12.39
CA SER A 709 -32.44 -48.09 11.41
C SER A 709 -31.79 -46.82 10.85
N VAL A 710 -32.36 -46.27 9.77
CA VAL A 710 -31.99 -44.96 9.21
C VAL A 710 -32.02 -43.88 10.28
N LEU A 711 -33.12 -43.79 11.04
CA LEU A 711 -33.30 -42.74 12.05
C LEU A 711 -32.32 -42.89 13.22
N GLU A 712 -31.97 -44.11 13.64
CA GLU A 712 -31.00 -44.32 14.71
C GLU A 712 -29.59 -43.88 14.29
N LEU A 713 -29.15 -44.25 13.08
CA LEU A 713 -27.86 -43.86 12.54
C LEU A 713 -27.81 -42.34 12.32
N ALA A 714 -28.84 -41.75 11.71
CA ALA A 714 -28.93 -40.32 11.45
C ALA A 714 -28.95 -39.50 12.74
N ARG A 715 -29.67 -39.96 13.77
CA ARG A 715 -29.71 -39.30 15.09
C ARG A 715 -28.32 -39.26 15.73
N ALA A 716 -27.63 -40.40 15.75
CA ALA A 716 -26.30 -40.50 16.35
C ALA A 716 -25.30 -39.58 15.66
N TYR A 717 -25.32 -39.53 14.33
CA TYR A 717 -24.48 -38.63 13.55
C TYR A 717 -24.83 -37.15 13.79
N ALA A 718 -26.11 -36.78 13.70
CA ALA A 718 -26.57 -35.41 13.89
C ALA A 718 -26.21 -34.88 15.28
N GLN A 719 -26.40 -35.68 16.34
CA GLN A 719 -26.03 -35.30 17.71
C GLN A 719 -24.51 -35.14 17.89
N ARG A 720 -23.71 -36.04 17.29
CA ARG A 720 -22.24 -35.94 17.35
C ARG A 720 -21.77 -34.69 16.62
N LEU A 721 -22.32 -34.41 15.44
CA LEU A 721 -21.97 -33.25 14.64
C LEU A 721 -22.41 -31.93 15.28
N GLU A 722 -23.64 -31.84 15.76
CA GLU A 722 -24.15 -30.67 16.48
C GLU A 722 -23.24 -30.32 17.67
N ARG A 723 -22.90 -31.32 18.49
CA ARG A 723 -21.99 -31.13 19.63
C ARG A 723 -20.61 -30.67 19.18
N PHE A 724 -20.06 -31.30 18.15
CA PHE A 724 -18.75 -30.94 17.62
C PHE A 724 -18.71 -29.49 17.13
N VAL A 725 -19.68 -29.04 16.33
CA VAL A 725 -19.67 -27.68 15.76
C VAL A 725 -19.96 -26.60 16.79
N THR A 726 -20.80 -26.87 17.78
CA THR A 726 -21.19 -25.88 18.80
C THR A 726 -20.21 -25.80 19.98
N THR A 727 -19.51 -26.89 20.31
CA THR A 727 -18.62 -26.93 21.49
C THR A 727 -17.15 -27.06 21.13
N THR A 728 -16.81 -28.01 20.25
CA THR A 728 -15.41 -28.38 19.96
C THR A 728 -14.75 -27.42 18.97
N LEU A 729 -15.50 -26.89 17.99
CA LEU A 729 -14.96 -25.94 16.99
C LEU A 729 -14.83 -24.50 17.49
N THR A 730 -15.62 -24.09 18.49
CA THR A 730 -15.66 -22.71 18.99
C THR A 730 -14.28 -22.13 19.30
N PRO A 731 -13.37 -22.85 19.98
CA PRO A 731 -12.01 -22.34 20.24
C PRO A 731 -11.19 -22.06 18.98
N VAL A 732 -11.44 -22.78 17.86
CA VAL A 732 -10.75 -22.57 16.58
C VAL A 732 -11.37 -21.41 15.78
N ALA A 733 -12.67 -21.19 15.94
CA ALA A 733 -13.39 -20.08 15.32
C ALA A 733 -12.96 -18.71 15.88
N THR A 734 -12.53 -18.65 17.14
CA THR A 734 -12.17 -17.42 17.86
C THR A 734 -10.70 -17.35 18.24
N LEU A 735 -9.80 -17.92 17.42
CA LEU A 735 -8.37 -17.86 17.71
C LEU A 735 -7.88 -16.42 17.80
N ASN A 736 -7.17 -16.10 18.88
CA ASN A 736 -6.57 -14.78 19.10
C ASN A 736 -5.66 -14.33 17.94
N VAL A 737 -5.08 -15.29 17.22
CA VAL A 737 -4.22 -14.99 16.07
C VAL A 737 -4.97 -14.26 14.95
N TRP A 738 -6.27 -14.55 14.76
CA TRP A 738 -7.10 -13.86 13.76
C TRP A 738 -7.38 -12.41 14.16
N THR A 739 -7.48 -12.15 15.45
CA THR A 739 -7.57 -10.79 15.99
C THR A 739 -6.30 -10.00 15.72
N GLN A 740 -5.12 -10.61 15.81
CA GLN A 740 -3.86 -9.94 15.50
C GLN A 740 -3.68 -9.70 13.98
N VAL A 741 -4.11 -10.64 13.14
CA VAL A 741 -4.17 -10.44 11.68
C VAL A 741 -5.11 -9.26 11.34
N ASN A 742 -6.22 -9.14 12.06
CA ASN A 742 -7.10 -7.98 11.92
C ASN A 742 -6.42 -6.68 12.37
N ALA A 743 -5.77 -6.69 13.54
CA ALA A 743 -5.07 -5.51 14.06
C ALA A 743 -4.03 -5.01 13.05
N LEU A 744 -3.28 -5.92 12.41
CA LEU A 744 -2.36 -5.57 11.34
C LEU A 744 -3.06 -4.91 10.14
N GLN A 745 -4.19 -5.47 9.67
CA GLN A 745 -4.98 -4.85 8.59
C GLN A 745 -5.50 -3.47 9.00
N CYS A 746 -6.07 -3.33 10.20
CA CYS A 746 -6.60 -2.07 10.70
C CYS A 746 -5.53 -0.98 10.81
N THR A 747 -4.30 -1.34 11.19
CA THR A 747 -3.15 -0.43 11.19
C THR A 747 -2.67 -0.12 9.77
N SER A 748 -2.74 -1.09 8.85
CA SER A 748 -2.26 -0.95 7.47
C SER A 748 -3.25 -0.27 6.52
N ALA A 749 -4.54 -0.23 6.86
CA ALA A 749 -5.62 0.22 5.98
C ALA A 749 -5.71 1.74 5.79
N PRO A 750 -5.51 2.58 6.83
CA PRO A 750 -5.39 4.04 6.66
C PRO A 750 -4.21 4.43 5.73
N GLY A 751 -3.25 3.51 5.54
CA GLY A 751 -2.06 3.72 4.75
C GLY A 751 -1.10 4.72 5.39
N CYS A 752 -0.08 5.12 4.64
CA CYS A 752 0.90 6.12 5.06
C CYS A 752 0.94 7.30 4.08
N GLY A 753 -0.24 7.75 3.64
CA GLY A 753 -0.39 8.88 2.70
C GLY A 753 0.09 10.22 3.26
N TRP A 754 0.28 10.34 4.58
CA TRP A 754 0.91 11.50 5.23
C TRP A 754 2.31 11.78 4.67
N ILE A 755 3.00 10.77 4.14
CA ILE A 755 4.33 10.94 3.52
C ILE A 755 4.28 11.90 2.33
N ASN A 756 3.16 11.97 1.62
CA ASN A 756 2.99 12.89 0.49
C ASN A 756 2.82 14.34 0.95
N GLU A 757 2.19 14.56 2.11
CA GLU A 757 2.05 15.90 2.69
C GLU A 757 3.41 16.44 3.15
N GLU A 758 4.19 15.62 3.86
CA GLU A 758 5.53 15.99 4.31
C GLU A 758 6.50 16.10 3.13
N TYR A 759 6.38 15.24 2.12
CA TYR A 759 7.13 15.36 0.86
C TYR A 759 6.93 16.71 0.21
N ALA A 760 5.68 17.14 0.05
CA ALA A 760 5.38 18.42 -0.60
C ALA A 760 6.05 19.58 0.16
N MET A 761 6.12 19.49 1.48
CA MET A 761 6.84 20.46 2.29
C MET A 761 8.36 20.41 2.08
N VAL A 762 8.98 19.23 2.14
CA VAL A 762 10.42 19.06 1.87
C VAL A 762 10.76 19.63 0.50
N HIS A 763 9.97 19.29 -0.52
CA HIS A 763 10.15 19.78 -1.88
C HIS A 763 10.02 21.31 -1.94
N ASN A 764 8.99 21.91 -1.32
CA ASN A 764 8.79 23.35 -1.37
C ASN A 764 9.93 24.11 -0.66
N ILE A 765 10.36 23.66 0.53
CA ILE A 765 11.47 24.30 1.25
C ILE A 765 12.76 24.20 0.45
N LEU A 766 13.07 23.02 -0.10
CA LEU A 766 14.30 22.78 -0.86
C LEU A 766 14.31 23.57 -2.17
N CYS A 767 13.23 23.46 -2.94
CA CYS A 767 13.19 23.86 -4.35
C CYS A 767 12.72 25.29 -4.57
N GLN A 768 11.84 25.81 -3.71
CA GLN A 768 11.35 27.18 -3.83
C GLN A 768 12.15 28.11 -2.93
N ASP A 769 12.27 27.77 -1.65
CA ASP A 769 12.80 28.68 -0.65
C ASP A 769 14.34 28.71 -0.62
N LEU A 770 14.97 27.56 -0.39
CA LEU A 770 16.44 27.47 -0.27
C LEU A 770 17.14 27.79 -1.60
N LEU A 771 16.67 27.19 -2.70
CA LEU A 771 17.21 27.47 -4.03
C LEU A 771 17.03 28.94 -4.40
N GLY A 772 15.83 29.49 -4.23
CA GLY A 772 15.52 30.89 -4.56
C GLY A 772 16.35 31.87 -3.73
N ALA A 773 16.46 31.64 -2.42
CA ALA A 773 17.25 32.49 -1.54
C ALA A 773 18.76 32.43 -1.89
N CYS A 774 19.30 31.24 -2.18
CA CYS A 774 20.72 31.07 -2.55
C CYS A 774 21.06 31.82 -3.85
N LEU A 775 20.21 31.69 -4.88
CA LEU A 775 20.38 32.38 -6.15
C LEU A 775 20.27 33.90 -5.99
N ASN A 776 19.35 34.38 -5.16
CA ASN A 776 19.19 35.81 -4.87
C ASN A 776 20.41 36.41 -4.15
N ILE A 777 21.04 35.66 -3.24
CA ILE A 777 22.31 36.06 -2.63
C ILE A 777 23.40 36.12 -3.71
N ALA A 778 23.52 35.09 -4.55
CA ALA A 778 24.50 35.04 -5.63
C ALA A 778 24.38 36.26 -6.56
N LEU A 779 23.15 36.59 -6.98
CA LEU A 779 22.87 37.76 -7.80
C LEU A 779 23.22 39.07 -7.10
N SER A 780 22.91 39.19 -5.80
CA SER A 780 23.22 40.39 -5.01
C SER A 780 24.73 40.59 -4.85
N VAL A 781 25.48 39.52 -4.61
CA VAL A 781 26.96 39.55 -4.53
C VAL A 781 27.56 39.88 -5.90
N PHE A 782 27.03 39.31 -6.98
CA PHE A 782 27.49 39.59 -8.33
C PHE A 782 27.25 41.05 -8.74
N MET A 783 26.06 41.58 -8.46
CA MET A 783 25.74 43.00 -8.70
C MET A 783 26.64 43.91 -7.87
N ASN A 784 26.89 43.57 -6.60
CA ASN A 784 27.84 44.31 -5.77
C ASN A 784 29.23 44.36 -6.45
N ALA A 785 29.74 43.23 -6.95
CA ALA A 785 31.00 43.18 -7.68
C ALA A 785 31.01 44.08 -8.93
N LEU A 786 29.93 44.04 -9.73
CA LEU A 786 29.78 44.87 -10.93
C LEU A 786 29.77 46.37 -10.61
N PHE A 787 29.14 46.81 -9.52
CA PHE A 787 29.06 48.22 -9.14
C PHE A 787 30.30 48.73 -8.39
N LEU A 788 31.10 47.84 -7.78
CA LEU A 788 32.40 48.19 -7.19
C LEU A 788 33.42 48.64 -8.24
N LEU A 789 33.37 48.10 -9.47
CA LEU A 789 34.27 48.50 -10.57
C LEU A 789 34.13 49.98 -10.98
N PRO A 790 32.94 50.47 -11.40
CA PRO A 790 32.77 51.87 -11.76
C PRO A 790 32.94 52.78 -10.54
N MET A 791 32.59 52.32 -9.33
CA MET A 791 32.89 53.05 -8.09
C MET A 791 34.39 53.23 -7.89
N ALA A 792 35.21 52.19 -8.11
CA ALA A 792 36.67 52.29 -8.04
C ALA A 792 37.23 53.26 -9.10
N VAL A 793 36.70 53.22 -10.33
CA VAL A 793 37.07 54.18 -11.40
C VAL A 793 36.71 55.62 -10.99
N CYS A 794 35.51 55.86 -10.47
CA CYS A 794 35.11 57.16 -9.92
C CYS A 794 36.04 57.60 -8.80
N GLY A 795 36.41 56.69 -7.88
CA GLY A 795 37.37 56.95 -6.80
C GLY A 795 38.75 57.37 -7.31
N ILE A 796 39.28 56.67 -8.33
CA ILE A 796 40.56 57.01 -8.99
C ILE A 796 40.49 58.41 -9.63
N VAL A 797 39.40 58.70 -10.35
CA VAL A 797 39.19 59.99 -11.02
C VAL A 797 39.07 61.12 -10.00
N LEU A 798 38.23 60.95 -8.97
CA LEU A 798 38.05 61.92 -7.88
C LEU A 798 39.34 62.17 -7.12
N GLN A 799 40.11 61.12 -6.83
CA GLN A 799 41.40 61.20 -6.16
C GLN A 799 42.41 62.05 -6.94
N LYS A 800 42.38 61.99 -8.29
CA LYS A 800 43.22 62.86 -9.13
C LYS A 800 42.66 64.29 -9.19
N ARG A 801 41.36 64.45 -9.41
CA ARG A 801 40.72 65.77 -9.62
C ARG A 801 40.72 66.63 -8.36
N LEU A 802 40.45 66.05 -7.19
CA LEU A 802 40.47 66.74 -5.90
C LEU A 802 41.88 67.11 -5.44
N ARG A 803 42.93 66.42 -5.91
CA ARG A 803 44.33 66.84 -5.68
C ARG A 803 44.72 68.08 -6.49
N ALA A 804 44.12 68.31 -7.65
CA ALA A 804 44.38 69.51 -8.46
C ALA A 804 43.90 70.80 -7.78
N ILE A 805 42.89 70.71 -6.90
CA ILE A 805 42.46 71.81 -6.03
C ILE A 805 43.62 72.31 -5.16
N ARG A 806 44.67 71.49 -4.93
CA ARG A 806 45.87 71.85 -4.18
C ARG A 806 46.89 72.70 -4.97
N GLY A 807 46.67 72.95 -6.27
CA GLY A 807 47.65 73.64 -7.15
C GLY A 807 47.12 74.79 -8.01
N GLY A 808 45.81 75.03 -8.09
CA GLY A 808 45.26 76.09 -8.94
C GLY A 808 44.01 76.75 -8.35
N THR A 809 44.02 78.08 -8.27
CA THR A 809 42.83 78.90 -8.04
C THR A 809 41.78 78.62 -9.09
N TYR A 810 40.55 78.34 -8.66
CA TYR A 810 39.41 78.29 -9.56
C TYR A 810 39.24 79.67 -10.23
N GLY A 811 39.53 79.75 -11.52
CA GLY A 811 39.27 80.93 -12.35
C GLY A 811 40.50 81.46 -13.07
N ALA A 812 40.81 80.90 -14.23
CA ALA A 812 41.49 81.57 -15.36
C ALA A 812 41.62 80.56 -16.52
N MET A 813 40.53 80.35 -17.28
CA MET A 813 40.69 79.88 -18.66
C MET A 813 40.95 81.13 -19.51
N GLU A 814 42.21 81.44 -19.80
CA GLU A 814 42.53 82.33 -20.92
C GLU A 814 42.31 81.57 -22.24
N PRO A 815 41.54 82.14 -23.20
CA PRO A 815 41.51 81.65 -24.56
C PRO A 815 42.81 82.02 -25.31
N PRO A 816 43.20 81.28 -26.37
CA PRO A 816 44.49 81.45 -27.00
C PRO A 816 44.62 82.80 -27.70
N THR A 817 45.75 83.46 -27.47
CA THR A 817 46.17 84.68 -28.15
C THR A 817 46.50 84.41 -29.62
N ALA A 818 45.78 85.07 -30.52
CA ALA A 818 46.25 85.38 -31.87
C ALA A 818 46.41 86.91 -31.94
N GLY A 819 47.61 87.35 -32.31
CA GLY A 819 48.09 88.70 -32.05
C GLY A 819 47.55 89.81 -32.96
N GLY A 820 47.85 91.03 -32.51
CA GLY A 820 48.24 92.16 -33.35
C GLY A 820 47.13 92.91 -34.08
N GLY A 821 46.75 94.07 -33.55
CA GLY A 821 46.05 95.11 -34.31
C GLY A 821 45.18 96.00 -33.43
N GLY A 822 45.59 97.24 -33.23
CA GLY A 822 44.93 98.20 -32.34
C GLY A 822 43.48 98.51 -32.71
N GLY A 823 42.65 98.70 -31.68
CA GLY A 823 41.30 99.20 -31.75
C GLY A 823 40.63 99.10 -30.39
N GLY A 824 40.26 100.23 -29.80
CA GLY A 824 39.73 100.32 -28.43
C GLY A 824 38.56 99.36 -28.15
N GLU A 825 38.53 98.86 -26.92
CA GLU A 825 37.58 97.88 -26.43
C GLU A 825 36.16 98.46 -26.39
N LEU A 826 35.29 97.99 -27.29
CA LEU A 826 33.87 98.34 -27.29
C LEU A 826 33.18 97.68 -26.09
N THR A 827 32.49 98.50 -25.28
CA THR A 827 31.72 98.05 -24.11
C THR A 827 30.59 97.09 -24.53
N GLY A 828 30.12 96.23 -23.60
CA GLY A 828 29.10 95.20 -23.88
C GLY A 828 27.81 95.72 -24.52
N ARG A 829 27.49 97.00 -24.34
CA ARG A 829 26.34 97.69 -24.96
C ARG A 829 26.56 97.96 -26.46
N GLN A 830 27.78 98.33 -26.87
CA GLN A 830 28.15 98.59 -28.27
C GLN A 830 28.28 97.31 -29.10
N LYS A 831 28.60 96.17 -28.47
CA LYS A 831 28.54 94.84 -29.10
C LYS A 831 27.11 94.37 -29.36
N LEU A 832 26.15 94.82 -28.55
CA LEU A 832 24.73 94.51 -28.71
C LEU A 832 24.08 95.35 -29.81
N GLU A 833 24.42 96.63 -29.91
CA GLU A 833 23.96 97.52 -31.00
C GLU A 833 24.46 97.04 -32.38
N LYS A 834 25.74 96.64 -32.50
CA LYS A 834 26.27 96.05 -33.74
C LYS A 834 25.65 94.69 -34.10
N LYS A 835 25.25 93.89 -33.12
CA LYS A 835 24.50 92.63 -33.37
C LYS A 835 23.06 92.90 -33.80
N LEU A 836 22.44 93.97 -33.33
CA LEU A 836 21.10 94.39 -33.71
C LEU A 836 21.07 95.00 -35.13
N GLU A 837 22.12 95.73 -35.52
CA GLU A 837 22.34 96.19 -36.91
C GLU A 837 22.65 95.04 -37.89
N ALA A 838 23.34 93.99 -37.43
CA ALA A 838 23.61 92.81 -38.24
C ALA A 838 22.36 91.92 -38.47
N LEU A 839 21.43 91.91 -37.51
CA LEU A 839 20.15 91.18 -37.60
C LEU A 839 19.09 91.90 -38.44
N THR A 840 19.25 93.21 -38.72
CA THR A 840 18.32 94.01 -39.52
C THR A 840 18.68 94.10 -41.01
N LYS A 841 19.83 93.56 -41.43
CA LYS A 841 20.36 93.76 -42.81
C LYS A 841 20.64 92.49 -43.63
N GLY A 842 20.07 91.33 -43.32
CA GLY A 842 20.35 90.16 -44.18
C GLY A 842 19.49 88.92 -43.98
N GLN A 843 18.20 89.00 -44.31
CA GLN A 843 17.51 87.88 -44.95
C GLN A 843 17.66 88.06 -46.46
N THR A 844 18.26 87.08 -47.15
CA THR A 844 17.96 86.75 -48.55
C THR A 844 18.63 85.41 -48.91
N THR A 845 17.77 84.41 -49.19
CA THR A 845 17.85 83.34 -50.22
C THR A 845 19.25 82.81 -50.62
N LEU A 846 19.53 81.51 -50.55
CA LEU A 846 18.83 80.37 -51.17
C LEU A 846 18.78 79.15 -50.25
#